data_AF-A0A4R0ENG3-F1
#
_entry.id   AF-A0A4R0ENG3-F1
#
_cell.length_a   1.000
_cell.length_b   1.000
_cell.length_c   1.000
_cell.angle_alpha   90.00
_cell.angle_beta   90.00
_cell.angle_gamma   90.00
#
_symmetry.space_group_name_H-M   'P 1'
#
loop_
_entity.id
_entity.type
_entity.pdbx_description
1 polymer ?
#
loop_
_entity_poly.entity_id
_entity_poly.type
_entity_poly.pdbx_seq_one_letter_code
_entity_poly.pdbx_strand_id
1 'polypeptide(L)'
;MNINKYKLPFAATALVMALSGCGGESANVTPEVYDESTANGSCKTRTTGCVEFALDYPLNGLNFTCSSDTKNRFTILFDPNGGAATGACKDTDEITFFLRGEKDKKIELGKMPLRNIAHVSVAQLPRLTLLDIAAGIQGRAAQKLSPDDATVKVAIRLVRLIQAVGLQSRQIVNARDIQPISISDADRKKLEQITSLITTEQFKGLSDKDFTDAVKPWVDISKVSNADAFDVITQLMRITTAAVYQPEFSLFSSKEVLGSALSGTEGLVGCNKEECKAEDKSATHLLGHFIVMTDRQGKTFGSGLQWRGKAETDVTSIGGVNAQLIRKVKPVQMTALPQDSWINPITKAINNNPDLTTQPGFQFNVADINSQPLIVTQGKLFNDYMIAGKERFYKLLTGKKEVNEEDKKNYGLWQQQINSESFKGTLDLYKIYPITYLDSKVFKSENNVSRGAYIFPLYADLTFKFTDTSVNTVKLGIVIDRNGDIRTNMKDKPPTAPDSSSTIIDMSTGTNGCSGADVLGSSMIDDNNVQQYRIGTTGRAFTSSGTDGNKISIRMILADKVFQSLDGALIGMNSSIQTSPNSGDSIVIGGALLNLNRLLAMRSGGKPAPDDVPFKDSADSDVKWANSFASFQSIYSAVDPADEDAKKWAKFTGGSIQFNLAPCYEVKTK
;
A
#
# COMPACT_ATOMS: atom_id res chain seq x y z
N MET A 1 20.84 50.67 38.35
CA MET A 1 20.24 50.43 39.68
C MET A 1 19.02 49.55 39.48
N ASN A 2 19.06 48.31 39.99
CA ASN A 2 17.98 47.30 40.21
C ASN A 2 17.01 47.00 39.04
N ILE A 3 17.02 45.82 38.39
CA ILE A 3 16.68 44.44 38.85
C ILE A 3 15.37 44.34 39.64
N ASN A 4 14.32 43.84 38.98
CA ASN A 4 13.33 42.85 39.47
C ASN A 4 12.53 42.32 38.27
N LYS A 5 12.80 41.11 37.77
CA LYS A 5 12.28 39.79 38.21
C LYS A 5 10.77 39.62 37.96
N TYR A 6 10.43 39.09 36.78
CA TYR A 6 9.37 38.09 36.67
C TYR A 6 9.98 36.78 36.15
N LYS A 7 9.91 35.75 36.99
CA LYS A 7 10.22 34.37 36.65
C LYS A 7 9.04 33.80 35.86
N LEU A 8 9.29 33.25 34.68
CA LEU A 8 8.44 32.24 34.06
C LEU A 8 9.28 30.98 33.87
N PRO A 9 8.74 29.79 34.18
CA PRO A 9 9.49 28.55 34.24
C PRO A 9 9.88 28.09 32.83
N PHE A 10 11.14 27.67 32.72
CA PHE A 10 11.61 26.79 31.65
C PHE A 10 10.68 25.57 31.53
N ALA A 11 10.12 25.36 30.35
CA ALA A 11 9.66 24.05 29.89
C ALA A 11 10.23 23.85 28.48
N ALA A 12 11.38 23.17 28.43
CA ALA A 12 11.96 22.63 27.22
C ALA A 12 11.05 21.51 26.69
N THR A 13 10.43 21.71 25.52
CA THR A 13 9.80 20.62 24.75
C THR A 13 9.72 20.96 23.27
N ALA A 14 10.83 21.42 22.71
CA ALA A 14 11.05 21.44 21.27
C ALA A 14 12.35 20.70 21.00
N LEU A 15 12.31 19.74 20.07
CA LEU A 15 13.45 19.00 19.52
C LEU A 15 13.96 17.79 20.36
N VAL A 16 13.20 16.71 20.36
CA VAL A 16 13.75 15.33 20.42
C VAL A 16 13.29 14.59 19.17
N MET A 17 13.90 14.94 18.04
CA MET A 17 13.95 14.15 16.80
C MET A 17 15.37 14.27 16.23
N ALA A 18 16.34 13.89 17.06
CA ALA A 18 17.71 13.67 16.65
C ALA A 18 18.14 12.33 17.25
N LEU A 19 18.30 11.34 16.38
CA LEU A 19 19.29 10.26 16.47
C LEU A 19 19.75 9.88 17.88
N SER A 20 19.16 8.83 18.44
CA SER A 20 19.86 7.96 19.40
C SER A 20 20.14 6.61 18.73
N GLY A 21 21.02 6.65 17.73
CA GLY A 21 21.79 5.48 17.31
C GLY A 21 23.15 5.55 18.00
N CYS A 22 23.44 4.61 18.90
CA CYS A 22 24.80 4.24 19.24
C CYS A 22 24.83 2.88 19.93
N GLY A 23 25.60 1.94 19.37
CA GLY A 23 25.84 0.63 19.97
C GLY A 23 26.46 -0.37 19.01
N GLY A 24 27.65 -0.09 18.48
CA GLY A 24 28.45 -1.04 17.71
C GLY A 24 29.43 -0.33 16.77
N GLU A 25 30.69 -0.21 17.19
CA GLU A 25 31.76 0.43 16.44
C GLU A 25 32.13 -0.35 15.17
N SER A 26 32.02 0.31 14.01
CA SER A 26 32.95 0.12 12.89
C SER A 26 32.83 1.29 11.89
N ALA A 27 34.00 1.82 11.51
CA ALA A 27 34.31 2.99 10.67
C ALA A 27 33.14 3.79 10.01
N ASN A 28 32.58 4.75 10.77
CA ASN A 28 31.80 5.85 10.21
C ASN A 28 32.70 6.81 9.41
N VAL A 29 32.41 7.01 8.13
CA VAL A 29 32.95 8.12 7.35
C VAL A 29 32.49 9.43 8.00
N THR A 30 33.45 10.26 8.42
CA THR A 30 33.23 11.58 9.00
C THR A 30 32.86 12.56 7.87
N PRO A 31 31.67 13.19 7.85
CA PRO A 31 31.37 14.23 6.88
C PRO A 31 32.23 15.46 7.17
N GLU A 32 33.01 15.93 6.19
CA GLU A 32 33.47 17.31 6.22
C GLU A 32 32.28 18.23 5.91
N VAL A 33 32.06 19.19 6.79
CA VAL A 33 30.86 20.02 6.93
C VAL A 33 30.46 20.71 5.62
N TYR A 34 29.42 20.17 4.96
CA TYR A 34 28.38 20.98 4.32
C TYR A 34 27.18 20.95 5.28
N ASP A 35 26.74 22.13 5.72
CA ASP A 35 25.85 22.35 6.88
C ASP A 35 24.46 21.66 6.78
N GLU A 36 24.12 21.07 5.63
CA GLU A 36 22.82 20.41 5.35
C GLU A 36 22.92 18.92 5.00
N SER A 37 24.12 18.35 4.89
CA SER A 37 24.33 16.94 4.52
C SER A 37 24.23 15.98 5.71
N THR A 38 23.75 14.76 5.48
CA THR A 38 23.65 13.69 6.48
C THR A 38 24.39 12.44 6.01
N ALA A 39 24.53 11.42 6.88
CA ALA A 39 25.09 10.13 6.48
C ALA A 39 24.28 9.41 5.38
N ASN A 40 23.00 9.76 5.25
CA ASN A 40 22.04 9.19 4.30
C ASN A 40 21.51 10.18 3.25
N GLY A 41 22.17 11.32 3.02
CA GLY A 41 21.77 12.21 1.93
C GLY A 41 22.48 13.56 1.83
N SER A 42 22.35 14.20 0.66
CA SER A 42 22.95 15.51 0.36
C SER A 42 22.14 16.71 0.84
N CYS A 43 20.92 16.47 1.32
CA CYS A 43 20.01 17.50 1.80
C CYS A 43 19.21 17.02 3.00
N LYS A 44 18.77 17.96 3.82
CA LYS A 44 17.92 17.68 4.97
C LYS A 44 16.51 17.34 4.52
N THR A 45 15.99 16.20 4.98
CA THR A 45 14.64 15.76 4.64
C THR A 45 13.59 16.80 5.07
N ARG A 46 12.47 16.86 4.35
CA ARG A 46 11.38 17.85 4.55
C ARG A 46 11.77 19.31 4.30
N THR A 47 12.91 19.58 3.68
CA THR A 47 13.25 20.91 3.14
C THR A 47 12.81 21.03 1.68
N THR A 48 12.50 22.24 1.23
CA THR A 48 12.06 22.50 -0.15
C THR A 48 13.14 22.06 -1.15
N GLY A 49 12.76 21.28 -2.16
CA GLY A 49 13.67 20.75 -3.18
C GLY A 49 14.47 19.52 -2.73
N CYS A 50 14.30 19.04 -1.49
CA CYS A 50 14.89 17.78 -1.03
C CYS A 50 13.88 16.64 -1.15
N VAL A 51 14.27 15.56 -1.83
CA VAL A 51 13.44 14.35 -1.96
C VAL A 51 14.11 13.23 -1.16
N GLU A 52 13.46 12.85 -0.07
CA GLU A 52 13.73 11.60 0.62
C GLU A 52 12.98 10.48 -0.11
N PHE A 53 13.67 9.39 -0.42
CA PHE A 53 13.11 8.22 -1.08
C PHE A 53 13.32 6.97 -0.23
N ALA A 54 12.43 5.99 -0.40
CA ALA A 54 12.58 4.67 0.19
C ALA A 54 12.87 3.64 -0.91
N LEU A 55 13.85 2.77 -0.69
CA LEU A 55 14.07 1.61 -1.54
C LEU A 55 12.95 0.59 -1.32
N ASP A 56 12.41 0.02 -2.41
CA ASP A 56 11.38 -1.02 -2.34
C ASP A 56 11.87 -2.30 -1.65
N TYR A 57 13.16 -2.60 -1.79
CA TYR A 57 13.86 -3.62 -1.04
C TYR A 57 14.47 -3.03 0.24
N PRO A 58 14.36 -3.69 1.41
CA PRO A 58 14.97 -3.22 2.67
C PRO A 58 16.50 -3.46 2.72
N LEU A 59 17.24 -2.90 1.76
CA LEU A 59 18.70 -3.04 1.65
C LEU A 59 19.41 -1.93 2.44
N ASN A 60 20.22 -2.33 3.40
CA ASN A 60 21.11 -1.44 4.13
C ASN A 60 22.53 -1.55 3.57
N GLY A 61 23.19 -0.42 3.31
CA GLY A 61 24.59 -0.40 2.88
C GLY A 61 24.85 -0.13 1.40
N LEU A 62 23.82 0.08 0.58
CA LEU A 62 24.00 0.50 -0.82
C LEU A 62 24.57 1.93 -0.89
N ASN A 63 25.65 2.15 -1.64
CA ASN A 63 26.27 3.46 -1.71
C ASN A 63 25.69 4.29 -2.86
N PHE A 64 25.64 5.61 -2.67
CA PHE A 64 25.22 6.54 -3.71
C PHE A 64 25.88 7.91 -3.60
N THR A 65 25.81 8.68 -4.68
CA THR A 65 26.16 10.11 -4.74
C THR A 65 25.03 10.89 -5.40
N CYS A 66 24.86 12.15 -5.01
CA CYS A 66 23.94 13.09 -5.63
C CYS A 66 24.75 14.09 -6.47
N SER A 67 24.35 14.38 -7.71
CA SER A 67 25.14 15.23 -8.63
C SER A 67 25.48 16.63 -8.11
N SER A 68 24.64 17.22 -7.25
CA SER A 68 24.87 18.53 -6.63
C SER A 68 25.90 18.50 -5.50
N ASP A 69 26.26 17.33 -4.98
CA ASP A 69 27.30 17.14 -3.97
C ASP A 69 28.49 16.38 -4.56
N THR A 70 29.55 17.11 -4.87
CA THR A 70 30.76 16.56 -5.49
C THR A 70 31.77 16.03 -4.49
N LYS A 71 31.51 16.14 -3.18
CA LYS A 71 32.47 15.82 -2.11
C LYS A 71 32.07 14.55 -1.37
N ASN A 72 30.80 14.43 -1.05
CA ASN A 72 30.30 13.38 -0.17
C ASN A 72 29.85 12.14 -0.93
N ARG A 73 29.89 11.03 -0.21
CA ARG A 73 29.31 9.75 -0.63
C ARG A 73 28.41 9.28 0.49
N PHE A 74 27.23 8.83 0.12
CA PHE A 74 26.18 8.45 1.06
C PHE A 74 25.97 6.96 1.03
N THR A 75 25.28 6.48 2.06
CA THR A 75 24.88 5.08 2.16
C THR A 75 23.39 5.02 2.49
N ILE A 76 22.66 4.16 1.80
CA ILE A 76 21.27 3.86 2.13
C ILE A 76 21.25 3.19 3.51
N LEU A 77 20.44 3.74 4.40
CA LEU A 77 20.30 3.25 5.77
C LEU A 77 18.91 2.64 5.97
N PHE A 78 18.87 1.44 6.54
CA PHE A 78 17.61 0.82 6.96
C PHE A 78 17.23 1.27 8.37
N ASP A 79 16.05 1.88 8.50
CA ASP A 79 15.43 2.19 9.78
C ASP A 79 14.46 1.06 10.19
N PRO A 80 14.76 0.29 11.25
CA PRO A 80 13.85 -0.74 11.77
C PRO A 80 12.48 -0.19 12.22
N ASN A 81 12.43 1.07 12.68
CA ASN A 81 11.20 1.69 13.15
C ASN A 81 10.30 2.12 11.99
N GLY A 82 10.88 2.74 10.97
CA GLY A 82 10.21 3.05 9.70
C GLY A 82 9.96 1.82 8.82
N GLY A 83 10.72 0.74 9.01
CA GLY A 83 10.64 -0.47 8.19
C GLY A 83 11.00 -0.19 6.73
N ALA A 84 11.91 0.75 6.50
CA ALA A 84 12.28 1.24 5.19
C ALA A 84 13.77 1.58 5.13
N ALA A 85 14.37 1.33 3.96
CA ALA A 85 15.72 1.74 3.65
C ALA A 85 15.68 3.06 2.88
N THR A 86 16.28 4.12 3.40
CA THR A 86 16.09 5.49 2.87
C THR A 86 17.39 6.17 2.44
N GLY A 87 17.23 7.13 1.53
CA GLY A 87 18.26 8.09 1.13
C GLY A 87 17.62 9.42 0.72
N ALA A 88 18.42 10.48 0.62
CA ALA A 88 17.93 11.80 0.20
C ALA A 88 18.91 12.52 -0.74
N CYS A 89 18.36 13.15 -1.78
CA CYS A 89 19.08 14.03 -2.70
C CYS A 89 18.16 15.21 -3.11
N LYS A 90 18.69 16.22 -3.80
CA LYS A 90 17.84 17.29 -4.37
C LYS A 90 17.02 16.74 -5.54
N ASP A 91 15.81 17.24 -5.75
CA ASP A 91 14.90 16.82 -6.83
C ASP A 91 15.52 16.96 -8.23
N THR A 92 16.44 17.91 -8.41
CA THR A 92 17.20 18.13 -9.64
C THR A 92 18.39 17.20 -9.83
N ASP A 93 18.74 16.37 -8.84
CA ASP A 93 19.96 15.55 -8.89
C ASP A 93 19.85 14.33 -9.81
N GLU A 94 20.98 13.97 -10.44
CA GLU A 94 21.26 12.61 -10.85
C GLU A 94 21.83 11.83 -9.66
N ILE A 95 21.20 10.71 -9.32
CA ILE A 95 21.70 9.77 -8.31
C ILE A 95 22.52 8.71 -9.00
N THR A 96 23.73 8.46 -8.52
CA THR A 96 24.60 7.37 -9.01
C THR A 96 24.78 6.33 -7.93
N PHE A 97 24.39 5.08 -8.21
CA PHE A 97 24.47 3.95 -7.27
C PHE A 97 25.71 3.09 -7.51
N PHE A 98 26.24 2.52 -6.43
CA PHE A 98 27.36 1.58 -6.48
C PHE A 98 27.49 0.77 -5.19
N LEU A 99 28.27 -0.31 -5.27
CA LEU A 99 28.74 -1.06 -4.12
C LEU A 99 30.25 -0.84 -3.99
N ARG A 100 30.72 -0.48 -2.79
CA ARG A 100 32.14 -0.20 -2.54
C ARG A 100 32.67 -1.09 -1.42
N GLY A 101 33.87 -1.62 -1.62
CA GLY A 101 34.65 -2.24 -0.57
C GLY A 101 35.26 -1.20 0.38
N GLU A 102 36.06 -1.65 1.34
CA GLU A 102 36.69 -0.77 2.33
C GLU A 102 37.72 0.21 1.72
N LYS A 103 38.25 -0.08 0.54
CA LYS A 103 39.27 0.72 -0.15
C LYS A 103 38.77 1.18 -1.52
N ASP A 104 39.25 0.55 -2.60
CA ASP A 104 39.12 1.07 -3.96
C ASP A 104 38.29 0.16 -4.87
N LYS A 105 38.02 -1.09 -4.47
CA LYS A 105 37.19 -1.99 -5.28
C LYS A 105 35.72 -1.57 -5.24
N LYS A 106 35.10 -1.63 -6.41
CA LYS A 106 33.74 -1.13 -6.62
C LYS A 106 33.02 -1.97 -7.68
N ILE A 107 31.71 -2.12 -7.49
CA ILE A 107 30.78 -2.52 -8.53
C ILE A 107 29.93 -1.30 -8.84
N GLU A 108 30.11 -0.76 -10.04
CA GLU A 108 29.35 0.37 -10.54
C GLU A 108 28.01 -0.13 -11.04
N LEU A 109 26.94 0.46 -10.51
CA LEU A 109 25.60 0.17 -10.98
C LEU A 109 25.30 1.17 -12.09
N GLY A 110 24.53 2.22 -11.81
CA GLY A 110 24.15 3.19 -12.83
C GLY A 110 23.71 4.49 -12.21
N LYS A 111 23.32 5.42 -13.08
CA LYS A 111 22.81 6.72 -12.67
C LYS A 111 21.43 6.98 -13.23
N MET A 112 20.64 7.75 -12.50
CA MET A 112 19.30 8.16 -12.93
C MET A 112 18.90 9.52 -12.34
N PRO A 113 18.12 10.33 -13.08
CA PRO A 113 17.51 11.53 -12.52
C PRO A 113 16.52 11.19 -11.41
N LEU A 114 16.65 11.80 -10.22
CA LEU A 114 15.74 11.59 -9.09
C LEU A 114 14.30 11.99 -9.41
N ARG A 115 14.12 13.01 -10.25
CA ARG A 115 12.81 13.42 -10.79
C ARG A 115 12.03 12.30 -11.48
N ASN A 116 12.68 11.21 -11.91
CA ASN A 116 11.98 10.05 -12.45
C ASN A 116 11.20 9.27 -11.36
N ILE A 117 11.59 9.43 -10.10
CA ILE A 117 10.94 8.85 -8.92
C ILE A 117 9.93 9.82 -8.33
N ALA A 118 10.36 11.05 -8.03
CA ALA A 118 9.47 12.08 -7.50
C ALA A 118 9.96 13.51 -7.77
N HIS A 119 9.00 14.41 -8.00
CA HIS A 119 9.23 15.86 -8.09
C HIS A 119 8.90 16.63 -6.81
N VAL A 120 8.08 16.05 -5.93
CA VAL A 120 7.63 16.71 -4.70
C VAL A 120 7.88 15.83 -3.50
N SER A 121 8.29 16.44 -2.40
CA SER A 121 8.31 15.78 -1.09
C SER A 121 6.89 15.74 -0.55
N VAL A 122 6.37 14.52 -0.35
CA VAL A 122 5.07 14.28 0.29
C VAL A 122 5.29 13.47 1.57
N ALA A 123 4.28 13.40 2.45
CA ALA A 123 4.40 12.71 3.73
C ALA A 123 4.72 11.20 3.58
N GLN A 124 4.30 10.60 2.47
CA GLN A 124 4.67 9.24 2.07
C GLN A 124 5.95 9.25 1.25
N LEU A 125 6.95 8.47 1.66
CA LEU A 125 8.20 8.38 0.90
C LEU A 125 7.94 7.72 -0.46
N PRO A 126 8.30 8.38 -1.58
CA PRO A 126 8.23 7.76 -2.89
C PRO A 126 9.19 6.57 -2.95
N ARG A 127 8.77 5.51 -3.63
CA ARG A 127 9.55 4.27 -3.75
C ARG A 127 10.48 4.33 -4.95
N LEU A 128 11.77 4.14 -4.70
CA LEU A 128 12.77 3.84 -5.72
C LEU A 128 12.89 2.32 -5.78
N THR A 129 12.68 1.73 -6.96
CA THR A 129 12.69 0.28 -7.13
C THR A 129 14.05 -0.26 -7.57
N LEU A 130 14.34 -1.53 -7.28
CA LEU A 130 15.49 -2.20 -7.89
C LEU A 130 15.42 -2.20 -9.44
N LEU A 131 14.22 -2.13 -10.00
CA LEU A 131 14.01 -2.00 -11.44
C LEU A 131 14.39 -0.60 -11.97
N ASP A 132 14.21 0.45 -11.17
CA ASP A 132 14.66 1.81 -11.51
C ASP A 132 16.20 1.89 -11.52
N ILE A 133 16.87 1.25 -10.54
CA ILE A 133 18.33 1.11 -10.54
C ILE A 133 18.79 0.34 -11.78
N ALA A 134 18.11 -0.76 -12.12
CA ALA A 134 18.39 -1.52 -13.32
C ALA A 134 18.18 -0.71 -14.61
N ALA A 135 17.18 0.17 -14.65
CA ALA A 135 16.98 1.09 -15.75
C ALA A 135 18.13 2.10 -15.88
N GLY A 136 18.66 2.59 -14.76
CA GLY A 136 19.85 3.44 -14.73
C GLY A 136 21.14 2.74 -15.19
N ILE A 137 21.29 1.43 -14.91
CA ILE A 137 22.38 0.60 -15.44
C ILE A 137 22.22 0.40 -16.96
N GLN A 138 21.02 -0.01 -17.37
CA GLN A 138 20.73 -0.38 -18.76
C GLN A 138 20.67 0.84 -19.69
N GLY A 139 20.26 2.00 -19.17
CA GLY A 139 20.00 3.23 -19.93
C GLY A 139 18.59 3.31 -20.52
N ARG A 140 17.68 2.39 -20.15
CA ARG A 140 16.26 2.43 -20.57
C ARG A 140 15.36 1.76 -19.53
N ALA A 141 14.11 2.24 -19.43
CA ALA A 141 13.08 1.61 -18.61
C ALA A 141 12.70 0.23 -19.15
N ALA A 142 12.22 -0.65 -18.25
CA ALA A 142 11.62 -1.92 -18.65
C ALA A 142 10.31 -1.68 -19.41
N GLN A 143 10.05 -2.50 -20.42
CA GLN A 143 8.80 -2.44 -21.21
C GLN A 143 7.77 -3.42 -20.69
N LYS A 144 8.22 -4.55 -20.14
CA LYS A 144 7.38 -5.60 -19.58
C LYS A 144 8.06 -6.27 -18.39
N LEU A 145 7.27 -6.80 -17.47
CA LEU A 145 7.77 -7.62 -16.36
C LEU A 145 8.03 -9.04 -16.88
N SER A 146 9.14 -9.22 -17.58
CA SER A 146 9.49 -10.48 -18.24
C SER A 146 10.99 -10.76 -18.13
N PRO A 147 11.43 -12.00 -17.90
CA PRO A 147 12.85 -12.35 -17.87
C PRO A 147 13.60 -12.04 -19.17
N ASP A 148 12.89 -11.85 -20.29
CA ASP A 148 13.48 -11.53 -21.59
C ASP A 148 13.74 -10.03 -21.80
N ASP A 149 13.08 -9.17 -21.02
CA ASP A 149 13.31 -7.73 -21.08
C ASP A 149 14.72 -7.40 -20.59
N ALA A 150 15.48 -6.61 -21.37
CA ALA A 150 16.88 -6.35 -21.04
C ALA A 150 17.08 -5.63 -19.71
N THR A 151 16.16 -4.74 -19.33
CA THR A 151 16.22 -4.03 -18.04
C THR A 151 15.86 -5.00 -16.90
N VAL A 152 14.92 -5.91 -17.12
CA VAL A 152 14.60 -6.97 -16.14
C VAL A 152 15.77 -7.95 -15.97
N LYS A 153 16.51 -8.30 -17.03
CA LYS A 153 17.73 -9.13 -16.91
C LYS A 153 18.78 -8.50 -16.01
N VAL A 154 18.96 -7.18 -16.11
CA VAL A 154 19.83 -6.42 -15.23
C VAL A 154 19.31 -6.43 -13.79
N ALA A 155 18.01 -6.25 -13.59
CA ALA A 155 17.39 -6.36 -12.27
C ALA A 155 17.57 -7.77 -11.65
N ILE A 156 17.48 -8.84 -12.46
CA ILE A 156 17.74 -10.21 -12.04
C ILE A 156 19.16 -10.34 -11.50
N ARG A 157 20.17 -9.80 -12.19
CA ARG A 157 21.56 -9.79 -11.70
C ARG A 157 21.71 -9.03 -10.38
N LEU A 158 21.06 -7.87 -10.27
CA LEU A 158 21.09 -7.06 -9.04
C LEU A 158 20.47 -7.82 -7.86
N VAL A 159 19.30 -8.44 -8.05
CA VAL A 159 18.64 -9.23 -7.01
C VAL A 159 19.46 -10.46 -6.66
N ARG A 160 20.10 -11.15 -7.62
CA ARG A 160 20.99 -12.28 -7.33
C ARG A 160 22.16 -11.88 -6.43
N LEU A 161 22.75 -10.70 -6.65
CA LEU A 161 23.79 -10.18 -5.74
C LEU A 161 23.24 -9.97 -4.32
N ILE A 162 22.13 -9.24 -4.21
CA ILE A 162 21.51 -8.90 -2.92
C ILE A 162 21.13 -10.18 -2.15
N GLN A 163 20.42 -11.09 -2.80
CA GLN A 163 19.96 -12.33 -2.17
C GLN A 163 21.12 -13.27 -1.84
N ALA A 164 22.15 -13.35 -2.68
CA ALA A 164 23.32 -14.17 -2.36
C ALA A 164 24.11 -13.62 -1.16
N VAL A 165 24.21 -12.29 -0.99
CA VAL A 165 24.78 -11.68 0.23
C VAL A 165 23.92 -12.06 1.45
N GLY A 166 22.60 -11.96 1.33
CA GLY A 166 21.67 -12.35 2.39
C GLY A 166 21.81 -13.81 2.82
N LEU A 167 21.93 -14.73 1.87
CA LEU A 167 22.13 -16.17 2.14
C LEU A 167 23.50 -16.44 2.77
N GLN A 168 24.57 -15.87 2.21
CA GLN A 168 25.94 -16.03 2.71
C GLN A 168 26.07 -15.58 4.17
N SER A 169 25.46 -14.44 4.50
CA SER A 169 25.47 -13.84 5.82
C SER A 169 24.33 -14.33 6.73
N ARG A 170 23.55 -15.33 6.28
CA ARG A 170 22.42 -15.94 7.01
C ARG A 170 21.34 -14.95 7.47
N GLN A 171 21.18 -13.85 6.74
CA GLN A 171 20.13 -12.85 6.96
C GLN A 171 18.79 -13.30 6.38
N ILE A 172 18.84 -14.18 5.36
CA ILE A 172 17.70 -14.91 4.82
C ILE A 172 18.00 -16.40 4.76
N VAL A 173 16.92 -17.18 4.70
CA VAL A 173 16.96 -18.66 4.60
C VAL A 173 16.62 -19.12 3.18
N ASN A 174 15.80 -18.36 2.47
CA ASN A 174 15.27 -18.70 1.15
C ASN A 174 15.59 -17.57 0.16
N ALA A 175 16.09 -17.93 -1.03
CA ALA A 175 16.47 -16.98 -2.08
C ALA A 175 15.30 -16.11 -2.60
N ARG A 176 14.05 -16.52 -2.35
CA ARG A 176 12.83 -15.78 -2.73
C ARG A 176 12.29 -14.87 -1.63
N ASP A 177 12.84 -14.93 -0.42
CA ASP A 177 12.33 -14.17 0.72
C ASP A 177 12.86 -12.73 0.68
N ILE A 178 11.99 -11.76 0.95
CA ILE A 178 12.33 -10.33 0.98
C ILE A 178 12.45 -9.92 2.44
N GLN A 179 13.68 -9.82 2.92
CA GLN A 179 14.00 -9.42 4.29
C GLN A 179 15.06 -8.34 4.30
N PRO A 180 15.22 -7.60 5.41
CA PRO A 180 16.30 -6.65 5.57
C PRO A 180 17.66 -7.33 5.37
N ILE A 181 18.42 -6.83 4.40
CA ILE A 181 19.78 -7.30 4.13
C ILE A 181 20.72 -6.13 4.38
N SER A 182 21.69 -6.33 5.26
CA SER A 182 22.77 -5.39 5.51
C SER A 182 24.05 -5.87 4.84
N ILE A 183 24.65 -5.00 4.04
CA ILE A 183 26.03 -5.18 3.55
C ILE A 183 26.96 -4.78 4.68
N SER A 184 27.44 -5.77 5.42
CA SER A 184 28.29 -5.56 6.60
C SER A 184 29.70 -5.14 6.22
N ASP A 185 30.49 -4.68 7.18
CA ASP A 185 31.90 -4.38 6.95
C ASP A 185 32.70 -5.62 6.56
N ALA A 186 32.33 -6.79 7.08
CA ALA A 186 32.91 -8.06 6.63
C ALA A 186 32.61 -8.32 5.14
N ASP A 187 31.42 -7.96 4.66
CA ASP A 187 31.08 -8.05 3.23
C ASP A 187 31.86 -7.02 2.40
N ARG A 188 32.02 -5.79 2.89
CA ARG A 188 32.84 -4.74 2.23
C ARG A 188 34.31 -5.15 2.13
N LYS A 189 34.87 -5.74 3.18
CA LYS A 189 36.23 -6.28 3.19
C LYS A 189 36.42 -7.40 2.19
N LYS A 190 35.42 -8.28 2.04
CA LYS A 190 35.43 -9.33 1.00
C LYS A 190 35.29 -8.74 -0.41
N LEU A 191 34.58 -7.64 -0.58
CA LEU A 191 34.44 -6.98 -1.88
C LEU A 191 35.81 -6.54 -2.43
N GLU A 192 36.77 -6.21 -1.56
CA GLU A 192 38.17 -5.94 -1.97
C GLU A 192 38.87 -7.11 -2.67
N GLN A 193 38.33 -8.33 -2.59
CA GLN A 193 38.90 -9.52 -3.21
C GLN A 193 38.50 -9.69 -4.68
N ILE A 194 37.57 -8.88 -5.21
CA ILE A 194 37.27 -8.91 -6.64
C ILE A 194 38.50 -8.45 -7.45
N THR A 195 38.74 -9.10 -8.58
CA THR A 195 39.98 -8.94 -9.35
C THR A 195 40.13 -7.53 -9.93
N SER A 196 39.02 -6.90 -10.31
CA SER A 196 38.97 -5.55 -10.88
C SER A 196 37.66 -4.86 -10.54
N LEU A 197 37.62 -3.54 -10.71
CA LEU A 197 36.37 -2.78 -10.69
C LEU A 197 35.44 -3.33 -11.77
N ILE A 198 34.16 -3.52 -11.41
CA ILE A 198 33.12 -3.90 -12.36
C ILE A 198 32.39 -2.63 -12.78
N THR A 199 32.57 -2.21 -14.03
CA THR A 199 31.92 -1.03 -14.61
C THR A 199 30.44 -1.29 -14.90
N THR A 200 29.66 -0.22 -15.08
CA THR A 200 28.26 -0.30 -15.54
C THR A 200 28.10 -1.12 -16.83
N GLU A 201 29.01 -0.95 -17.80
CA GLU A 201 28.98 -1.68 -19.07
C GLU A 201 29.27 -3.17 -18.88
N GLN A 202 30.22 -3.53 -18.00
CA GLN A 202 30.46 -4.93 -17.65
C GLN A 202 29.27 -5.55 -16.91
N PHE A 203 28.62 -4.80 -16.01
CA PHE A 203 27.46 -5.29 -15.26
C PHE A 203 26.33 -5.76 -16.19
N LYS A 204 25.98 -4.97 -17.22
CA LYS A 204 24.93 -5.34 -18.19
C LYS A 204 25.42 -6.21 -19.35
N GLY A 205 26.70 -6.08 -19.74
CA GLY A 205 27.23 -6.67 -20.97
C GLY A 205 27.88 -8.05 -20.82
N LEU A 206 28.41 -8.40 -19.64
CA LEU A 206 29.02 -9.72 -19.43
C LEU A 206 28.00 -10.86 -19.59
N SER A 207 28.47 -12.05 -19.97
CA SER A 207 27.64 -13.26 -19.87
C SER A 207 27.33 -13.57 -18.40
N ASP A 208 26.25 -14.31 -18.13
CA ASP A 208 25.90 -14.68 -16.75
C ASP A 208 27.02 -15.47 -16.06
N LYS A 209 27.77 -16.28 -16.81
CA LYS A 209 28.92 -17.02 -16.30
C LYS A 209 30.08 -16.08 -15.95
N ASP A 210 30.47 -15.20 -16.87
CA ASP A 210 31.61 -14.30 -16.65
C ASP A 210 31.33 -13.31 -15.53
N PHE A 211 30.09 -12.82 -15.44
CA PHE A 211 29.66 -11.98 -14.34
C PHE A 211 29.70 -12.73 -13.00
N THR A 212 29.20 -13.98 -12.97
CA THR A 212 29.28 -14.84 -11.77
C THR A 212 30.73 -15.04 -11.33
N ASP A 213 31.63 -15.35 -12.25
CA ASP A 213 33.05 -15.56 -11.94
C ASP A 213 33.73 -14.27 -11.45
N ALA A 214 33.38 -13.11 -12.01
CA ALA A 214 33.92 -11.81 -11.61
C ALA A 214 33.55 -11.43 -10.17
N VAL A 215 32.33 -11.74 -9.72
CA VAL A 215 31.85 -11.40 -8.36
C VAL A 215 32.09 -12.50 -7.33
N LYS A 216 32.42 -13.73 -7.76
CA LYS A 216 32.59 -14.90 -6.89
C LYS A 216 33.57 -14.71 -5.72
N PRO A 217 34.69 -13.98 -5.84
CA PRO A 217 35.56 -13.70 -4.69
C PRO A 217 34.85 -12.96 -3.55
N TRP A 218 33.82 -12.18 -3.88
CA TRP A 218 33.00 -11.46 -2.91
C TRP A 218 31.78 -12.27 -2.47
N VAL A 219 30.99 -12.76 -3.44
CA VAL A 219 29.72 -13.47 -3.20
C VAL A 219 29.42 -14.47 -4.32
N ASP A 220 28.99 -15.68 -3.96
CA ASP A 220 28.60 -16.71 -4.92
C ASP A 220 27.12 -16.55 -5.36
N ILE A 221 26.91 -15.77 -6.42
CA ILE A 221 25.57 -15.57 -6.98
C ILE A 221 24.98 -16.79 -7.69
N SER A 222 25.72 -17.90 -7.85
CA SER A 222 25.17 -19.16 -8.38
C SER A 222 24.20 -19.84 -7.41
N LYS A 223 24.20 -19.42 -6.14
CA LYS A 223 23.26 -19.88 -5.10
C LYS A 223 21.84 -19.34 -5.26
N VAL A 224 21.65 -18.33 -6.12
CA VAL A 224 20.35 -17.75 -6.44
C VAL A 224 20.11 -17.94 -7.93
N SER A 225 19.06 -18.67 -8.28
CA SER A 225 18.71 -18.87 -9.69
C SER A 225 18.12 -17.60 -10.31
N ASN A 226 18.16 -17.48 -11.64
CA ASN A 226 17.49 -16.39 -12.34
C ASN A 226 15.96 -16.41 -12.09
N ALA A 227 15.37 -17.60 -11.91
CA ALA A 227 13.95 -17.77 -11.62
C ALA A 227 13.59 -17.24 -10.21
N ASP A 228 14.37 -17.60 -9.18
CA ASP A 228 14.12 -17.10 -7.82
C ASP A 228 14.28 -15.57 -7.73
N ALA A 229 15.29 -15.02 -8.42
CA ALA A 229 15.49 -13.58 -8.49
C ALA A 229 14.35 -12.88 -9.25
N PHE A 230 13.82 -13.50 -10.31
CA PHE A 230 12.66 -12.97 -11.02
C PHE A 230 11.38 -13.02 -10.18
N ASP A 231 11.19 -14.07 -9.36
CA ASP A 231 10.10 -14.15 -8.39
C ASP A 231 10.16 -12.99 -7.38
N VAL A 232 11.35 -12.67 -6.87
CA VAL A 232 11.58 -11.53 -5.96
C VAL A 232 11.23 -10.21 -6.63
N ILE A 233 11.68 -9.99 -7.88
CA ILE A 233 11.32 -8.78 -8.64
C ILE A 233 9.81 -8.69 -8.79
N THR A 234 9.15 -9.79 -9.16
CA THR A 234 7.69 -9.82 -9.32
C THR A 234 6.97 -9.47 -8.03
N GLN A 235 7.42 -9.99 -6.88
CA GLN A 235 6.88 -9.66 -5.58
C GLN A 235 7.10 -8.19 -5.20
N LEU A 236 8.30 -7.64 -5.38
CA LEU A 236 8.60 -6.23 -5.13
C LEU A 236 7.72 -5.32 -6.00
N MET A 237 7.60 -5.64 -7.29
CA MET A 237 6.79 -4.89 -8.23
C MET A 237 5.31 -4.89 -7.83
N ARG A 238 4.76 -6.01 -7.37
CA ARG A 238 3.40 -6.07 -6.79
C ARG A 238 3.28 -5.26 -5.50
N ILE A 239 4.24 -5.38 -4.58
CA ILE A 239 4.28 -4.61 -3.33
C ILE A 239 4.31 -3.10 -3.63
N THR A 240 5.00 -2.66 -4.68
CA THR A 240 5.05 -1.23 -5.04
C THR A 240 3.69 -0.68 -5.44
N THR A 241 2.79 -1.47 -6.02
CA THR A 241 1.42 -1.04 -6.34
C THR A 241 0.41 -1.44 -5.27
N ALA A 242 0.79 -2.25 -4.29
CA ALA A 242 -0.09 -2.71 -3.24
C ALA A 242 -0.27 -1.65 -2.14
N ALA A 243 -1.48 -1.13 -2.04
CA ALA A 243 -1.85 -0.02 -1.17
C ALA A 243 -3.38 0.07 -1.06
N VAL A 244 -3.85 1.03 -0.26
CA VAL A 244 -5.23 1.50 -0.33
C VAL A 244 -5.28 2.68 -1.31
N TYR A 245 -6.36 2.76 -2.09
CA TYR A 245 -6.60 3.85 -3.02
C TYR A 245 -7.98 4.43 -2.79
N GLN A 246 -8.06 5.76 -2.76
CA GLN A 246 -9.32 6.48 -2.65
C GLN A 246 -9.22 7.83 -3.38
N PRO A 247 -10.32 8.32 -3.99
CA PRO A 247 -10.40 9.70 -4.43
C PRO A 247 -10.50 10.64 -3.22
N GLU A 248 -10.11 11.91 -3.36
CA GLU A 248 -10.38 12.90 -2.30
C GLU A 248 -11.88 13.11 -2.16
N PHE A 249 -12.32 13.34 -0.93
CA PHE A 249 -13.66 13.84 -0.68
C PHE A 249 -13.66 15.36 -0.90
N SER A 250 -14.08 15.82 -2.08
CA SER A 250 -14.02 17.21 -2.54
C SER A 250 -14.55 18.30 -1.57
N LEU A 251 -15.33 17.92 -0.56
CA LEU A 251 -15.86 18.85 0.43
C LEU A 251 -14.87 19.18 1.55
N PHE A 252 -13.94 18.27 1.84
CA PHE A 252 -13.18 18.30 3.07
C PHE A 252 -11.77 17.77 2.83
N SER A 253 -10.83 18.69 2.58
CA SER A 253 -9.42 18.31 2.46
C SER A 253 -8.99 17.59 3.75
N SER A 254 -8.49 16.36 3.63
CA SER A 254 -7.83 15.68 4.75
C SER A 254 -6.48 16.36 4.99
N LYS A 255 -6.52 17.46 5.77
CA LYS A 255 -5.33 18.25 6.16
C LYS A 255 -4.21 17.38 6.74
N GLU A 256 -4.54 16.22 7.29
CA GLU A 256 -3.62 15.28 7.90
C GLU A 256 -2.86 14.39 6.89
N VAL A 257 -3.33 14.23 5.65
CA VAL A 257 -2.75 13.28 4.66
C VAL A 257 -2.17 13.97 3.42
N LEU A 258 -2.65 15.17 3.07
CA LEU A 258 -2.45 15.75 1.73
C LEU A 258 -1.34 16.80 1.62
N GLY A 259 -0.81 17.30 2.73
CA GLY A 259 0.01 18.52 2.70
C GLY A 259 -0.77 19.73 2.13
N SER A 260 -0.31 20.94 2.39
CA SER A 260 -1.05 22.15 1.96
C SER A 260 -1.03 22.41 0.44
N ALA A 261 -0.15 21.76 -0.32
CA ALA A 261 0.06 22.03 -1.74
C ALA A 261 -0.84 21.21 -2.69
N LEU A 262 -1.37 20.07 -2.23
CA LEU A 262 -2.19 19.14 -3.01
C LEU A 262 -3.65 19.05 -2.53
N SER A 263 -4.05 19.87 -1.55
CA SER A 263 -5.44 19.94 -1.09
C SER A 263 -6.38 20.59 -2.12
N GLY A 264 -7.63 20.12 -2.13
CA GLY A 264 -8.70 20.71 -2.95
C GLY A 264 -8.87 20.05 -4.32
N THR A 265 -8.57 18.75 -4.43
CA THR A 265 -8.97 17.98 -5.62
C THR A 265 -10.48 17.74 -5.62
N GLU A 266 -11.03 17.43 -6.79
CA GLU A 266 -12.47 17.21 -6.93
C GLU A 266 -12.86 15.73 -6.74
N GLY A 267 -11.88 14.83 -6.60
CA GLY A 267 -12.11 13.39 -6.43
C GLY A 267 -12.62 12.73 -7.71
N LEU A 268 -13.68 11.92 -7.60
CA LEU A 268 -14.40 11.35 -8.75
C LEU A 268 -15.61 12.21 -9.06
N VAL A 269 -15.52 13.02 -10.11
CA VAL A 269 -16.59 13.94 -10.55
C VAL A 269 -16.80 13.89 -12.06
N GLY A 270 -18.02 14.18 -12.50
CA GLY A 270 -18.38 14.25 -13.91
C GLY A 270 -19.84 14.59 -14.12
N CYS A 271 -20.31 14.48 -15.35
CA CYS A 271 -21.69 14.78 -15.74
C CYS A 271 -22.03 14.16 -17.10
N ASN A 272 -23.28 14.34 -17.54
CA ASN A 272 -23.77 13.88 -18.85
C ASN A 272 -23.54 14.90 -20.00
N LYS A 273 -22.60 15.84 -19.83
CA LYS A 273 -22.23 16.86 -20.83
C LYS A 273 -20.77 16.74 -21.21
N GLU A 274 -20.35 17.46 -22.24
CA GLU A 274 -18.95 17.52 -22.64
C GLU A 274 -18.09 18.25 -21.61
N GLU A 275 -18.59 19.36 -21.09
CA GLU A 275 -17.99 20.16 -20.03
C GLU A 275 -18.95 20.25 -18.84
N CYS A 276 -18.47 19.90 -17.65
CA CYS A 276 -19.29 19.92 -16.43
C CYS A 276 -19.12 21.27 -15.72
N LYS A 277 -20.01 22.22 -16.01
CA LYS A 277 -20.06 23.52 -15.34
C LYS A 277 -21.01 23.46 -14.16
N ALA A 278 -20.63 24.05 -13.03
CA ALA A 278 -21.47 24.04 -11.82
C ALA A 278 -22.80 24.77 -12.02
N GLU A 279 -22.80 25.79 -12.88
CA GLU A 279 -23.94 26.65 -13.18
C GLU A 279 -24.89 26.05 -14.24
N ASP A 280 -24.49 24.99 -14.95
CA ASP A 280 -25.32 24.36 -15.97
C ASP A 280 -26.42 23.49 -15.34
N LYS A 281 -27.57 24.11 -15.09
CA LYS A 281 -28.77 23.45 -14.54
C LYS A 281 -29.35 22.36 -15.47
N SER A 282 -28.92 22.29 -16.73
CA SER A 282 -29.31 21.22 -17.66
C SER A 282 -28.44 19.97 -17.51
N ALA A 283 -27.27 20.08 -16.89
CA ALA A 283 -26.37 18.97 -16.63
C ALA A 283 -26.87 18.13 -15.45
N THR A 284 -26.81 16.81 -15.62
CA THR A 284 -26.91 15.86 -14.52
C THR A 284 -25.48 15.55 -14.07
N HIS A 285 -25.14 15.94 -12.85
CA HIS A 285 -23.83 15.71 -12.26
C HIS A 285 -23.76 14.34 -11.60
N LEU A 286 -22.55 13.78 -11.56
CA LEU A 286 -22.21 12.56 -10.86
C LEU A 286 -20.98 12.81 -9.99
N LEU A 287 -21.11 12.42 -8.73
CA LEU A 287 -20.04 12.39 -7.74
C LEU A 287 -19.91 10.96 -7.22
N GLY A 288 -18.68 10.45 -7.12
CA GLY A 288 -18.43 9.16 -6.50
C GLY A 288 -17.35 9.22 -5.45
N HIS A 289 -17.36 8.20 -4.59
CA HIS A 289 -16.28 7.91 -3.65
C HIS A 289 -16.14 6.41 -3.50
N PHE A 290 -14.92 5.92 -3.36
CA PHE A 290 -14.65 4.51 -3.11
C PHE A 290 -13.38 4.35 -2.30
N ILE A 291 -13.26 3.18 -1.66
CA ILE A 291 -12.00 2.70 -1.11
C ILE A 291 -11.76 1.34 -1.76
N VAL A 292 -10.66 1.25 -2.51
CA VAL A 292 -10.17 -0.01 -3.06
C VAL A 292 -8.80 -0.32 -2.49
N MET A 293 -8.44 -1.59 -2.47
CA MET A 293 -7.13 -2.03 -2.03
C MET A 293 -6.56 -3.04 -3.01
N THR A 294 -5.26 -2.97 -3.23
CA THR A 294 -4.50 -3.96 -3.98
C THR A 294 -3.78 -4.88 -3.01
N ASP A 295 -4.03 -6.18 -3.11
CA ASP A 295 -3.40 -7.21 -2.28
C ASP A 295 -1.97 -7.57 -2.76
N ARG A 296 -1.26 -8.45 -2.03
CA ARG A 296 0.13 -8.83 -2.34
C ARG A 296 0.25 -9.67 -3.61
N GLN A 297 -0.83 -10.34 -3.99
CA GLN A 297 -0.94 -11.04 -5.26
C GLN A 297 -1.26 -10.11 -6.45
N GLY A 298 -1.52 -8.82 -6.19
CA GLY A 298 -1.74 -7.79 -7.21
C GLY A 298 -3.19 -7.68 -7.69
N LYS A 299 -4.15 -8.26 -6.97
CA LYS A 299 -5.58 -8.09 -7.25
C LYS A 299 -6.13 -6.90 -6.48
N THR A 300 -6.94 -6.09 -7.16
CA THR A 300 -7.57 -4.90 -6.61
C THR A 300 -9.07 -5.09 -6.51
N PHE A 301 -9.63 -4.77 -5.35
CA PHE A 301 -11.07 -4.87 -5.07
C PHE A 301 -11.47 -3.82 -4.03
N GLY A 302 -12.76 -3.55 -3.90
CA GLY A 302 -13.24 -2.65 -2.85
C GLY A 302 -14.69 -2.21 -3.01
N SER A 303 -15.07 -1.24 -2.19
CA SER A 303 -16.44 -0.76 -2.08
C SER A 303 -16.49 0.76 -2.21
N GLY A 304 -17.61 1.28 -2.72
CA GLY A 304 -17.85 2.69 -2.86
C GLY A 304 -19.32 3.01 -3.03
N LEU A 305 -19.56 4.25 -3.45
CA LEU A 305 -20.88 4.78 -3.69
C LEU A 305 -20.81 5.96 -4.67
N GLN A 306 -21.95 6.29 -5.26
CA GLN A 306 -22.11 7.48 -6.08
C GLN A 306 -23.45 8.16 -5.86
N TRP A 307 -23.46 9.46 -6.13
CA TRP A 307 -24.65 10.31 -6.19
C TRP A 307 -24.79 10.86 -7.59
N ARG A 308 -26.04 11.02 -8.02
CA ARG A 308 -26.35 11.58 -9.33
C ARG A 308 -27.56 12.51 -9.23
N GLY A 309 -27.42 13.73 -9.71
CA GLY A 309 -28.52 14.71 -9.67
C GLY A 309 -28.19 16.01 -10.38
N LYS A 310 -29.19 16.88 -10.48
CA LYS A 310 -29.04 18.24 -11.03
C LYS A 310 -28.70 19.21 -9.90
N ALA A 311 -27.96 20.27 -10.24
CA ALA A 311 -27.81 21.41 -9.34
C ALA A 311 -29.17 22.12 -9.19
N GLU A 312 -29.64 22.31 -7.95
CA GLU A 312 -30.95 22.95 -7.68
C GLU A 312 -30.80 24.43 -7.33
N THR A 313 -29.67 24.80 -6.74
CA THR A 313 -29.34 26.17 -6.33
C THR A 313 -28.34 26.81 -7.27
N ASP A 314 -28.18 28.13 -7.22
CA ASP A 314 -27.12 28.83 -7.93
C ASP A 314 -25.76 28.53 -7.24
N VAL A 315 -25.23 27.33 -7.49
CA VAL A 315 -23.88 26.91 -7.08
C VAL A 315 -22.88 27.30 -8.16
N THR A 316 -21.79 27.95 -7.74
CA THR A 316 -20.74 28.46 -8.64
C THR A 316 -19.47 27.61 -8.62
N SER A 317 -19.52 26.42 -8.02
CA SER A 317 -18.38 25.50 -7.93
C SER A 317 -18.82 24.04 -7.90
N ILE A 318 -17.97 23.16 -8.43
CA ILE A 318 -18.19 21.71 -8.40
C ILE A 318 -18.25 21.20 -6.96
N GLY A 319 -17.44 21.73 -6.05
CA GLY A 319 -17.55 21.45 -4.62
C GLY A 319 -18.94 21.79 -4.04
N GLY A 320 -19.55 22.90 -4.48
CA GLY A 320 -20.91 23.27 -4.10
C GLY A 320 -21.96 22.27 -4.61
N VAL A 321 -21.86 21.85 -5.88
CA VAL A 321 -22.71 20.79 -6.46
C VAL A 321 -22.57 19.50 -5.65
N ASN A 322 -21.33 19.08 -5.37
CA ASN A 322 -21.04 17.87 -4.61
C ASN A 322 -21.66 17.90 -3.21
N ALA A 323 -21.60 19.06 -2.53
CA ALA A 323 -22.21 19.26 -1.22
C ALA A 323 -23.72 19.05 -1.25
N GLN A 324 -24.35 19.58 -2.30
CA GLN A 324 -25.79 19.45 -2.49
C GLN A 324 -26.17 17.99 -2.74
N LEU A 325 -25.45 17.29 -3.62
CA LEU A 325 -25.72 15.89 -3.95
C LEU A 325 -25.63 14.99 -2.71
N ILE A 326 -24.54 15.09 -1.94
CA ILE A 326 -24.33 14.29 -0.72
C ILE A 326 -25.45 14.48 0.30
N ARG A 327 -25.98 15.71 0.42
CA ARG A 327 -26.99 16.05 1.43
C ARG A 327 -28.42 15.77 1.00
N LYS A 328 -28.71 15.67 -0.30
CA LYS A 328 -30.10 15.63 -0.79
C LYS A 328 -30.44 14.41 -1.64
N VAL A 329 -29.43 13.74 -2.20
CA VAL A 329 -29.64 12.66 -3.15
C VAL A 329 -29.34 11.33 -2.47
N LYS A 330 -30.17 10.32 -2.74
CA LYS A 330 -29.93 8.95 -2.27
C LYS A 330 -28.64 8.40 -2.90
N PRO A 331 -27.66 7.94 -2.11
CA PRO A 331 -26.47 7.30 -2.66
C PRO A 331 -26.82 5.94 -3.28
N VAL A 332 -26.05 5.54 -4.28
CA VAL A 332 -26.08 4.20 -4.87
C VAL A 332 -24.75 3.50 -4.64
N GLN A 333 -24.80 2.24 -4.22
CA GLN A 333 -23.62 1.44 -3.92
C GLN A 333 -22.81 1.12 -5.20
N MET A 334 -21.49 1.12 -5.05
CA MET A 334 -20.54 0.63 -6.03
C MET A 334 -19.70 -0.50 -5.43
N THR A 335 -19.42 -1.54 -6.23
CA THR A 335 -18.63 -2.70 -5.80
C THR A 335 -17.62 -3.06 -6.89
N ALA A 336 -16.34 -3.12 -6.53
CA ALA A 336 -15.29 -3.62 -7.40
C ALA A 336 -14.87 -5.02 -6.95
N LEU A 337 -15.21 -6.03 -7.76
CA LEU A 337 -14.72 -7.39 -7.58
C LEU A 337 -13.21 -7.46 -7.93
N PRO A 338 -12.48 -8.48 -7.45
CA PRO A 338 -11.04 -8.60 -7.68
C PRO A 338 -10.62 -8.57 -9.16
N GLN A 339 -9.82 -7.57 -9.54
CA GLN A 339 -9.33 -7.32 -10.90
C GLN A 339 -7.82 -7.02 -10.89
N ASP A 340 -7.13 -7.26 -12.00
CA ASP A 340 -5.72 -6.91 -12.23
C ASP A 340 -5.52 -5.71 -13.17
N SER A 341 -6.61 -5.05 -13.57
CA SER A 341 -6.62 -3.90 -14.47
C SER A 341 -6.40 -2.54 -13.78
N TRP A 342 -6.17 -2.51 -12.46
CA TRP A 342 -6.05 -1.27 -11.68
C TRP A 342 -4.79 -0.46 -11.99
N ILE A 343 -3.63 -0.77 -11.40
CA ILE A 343 -2.38 -0.05 -11.67
C ILE A 343 -1.32 -1.06 -12.11
N ASN A 344 -0.82 -0.89 -13.33
CA ASN A 344 0.26 -1.74 -13.82
C ASN A 344 1.56 -1.43 -13.07
N PRO A 345 2.29 -2.44 -12.57
CA PRO A 345 3.47 -2.21 -11.76
C PRO A 345 4.66 -1.60 -12.52
N ILE A 346 4.74 -1.77 -13.84
CA ILE A 346 5.80 -1.23 -14.70
C ILE A 346 5.45 0.18 -15.19
N THR A 347 4.30 0.33 -15.86
CA THR A 347 3.92 1.60 -16.48
C THR A 347 3.33 2.60 -15.47
N LYS A 348 2.97 2.12 -14.27
CA LYS A 348 2.25 2.87 -13.22
C LYS A 348 0.92 3.43 -13.70
N ALA A 349 0.35 2.88 -14.76
CA ALA A 349 -0.85 3.38 -15.39
C ALA A 349 -2.01 2.39 -15.28
N ILE A 350 -3.22 2.94 -15.24
CA ILE A 350 -4.48 2.21 -15.38
C ILE A 350 -4.62 1.76 -16.83
N ASN A 351 -5.04 0.51 -17.00
CA ASN A 351 -5.37 -0.07 -18.30
C ASN A 351 -4.26 -0.02 -19.39
N ASN A 352 -2.99 0.12 -18.99
CA ASN A 352 -1.82 0.05 -19.87
C ASN A 352 -0.97 -1.19 -19.57
N ASN A 353 -1.63 -2.31 -19.27
CA ASN A 353 -0.93 -3.59 -19.24
C ASN A 353 -0.84 -4.10 -20.69
N PRO A 354 0.36 -4.16 -21.31
CA PRO A 354 0.52 -4.72 -22.65
C PRO A 354 0.05 -6.19 -22.76
N ASP A 355 -0.13 -6.88 -21.63
CA ASP A 355 -0.63 -8.25 -21.56
C ASP A 355 -2.18 -8.35 -21.41
N LEU A 356 -2.89 -7.25 -21.12
CA LEU A 356 -4.36 -7.21 -20.96
C LEU A 356 -5.02 -6.42 -22.10
N THR A 357 -4.97 -6.96 -23.32
CA THR A 357 -5.45 -6.29 -24.54
C THR A 357 -6.98 -6.22 -24.68
N THR A 358 -7.75 -6.72 -23.70
CA THR A 358 -9.21 -6.90 -23.83
C THR A 358 -10.06 -6.21 -22.78
N GLN A 359 -9.49 -5.62 -21.71
CA GLN A 359 -10.29 -4.90 -20.71
C GLN A 359 -10.31 -3.39 -20.98
N PRO A 360 -11.49 -2.73 -20.90
CA PRO A 360 -11.62 -1.30 -21.18
C PRO A 360 -11.17 -0.39 -20.02
N GLY A 361 -10.82 -0.96 -18.87
CA GLY A 361 -10.44 -0.25 -17.65
C GLY A 361 -10.82 -1.02 -16.37
N PHE A 362 -10.63 -0.39 -15.22
CA PHE A 362 -11.04 -0.95 -13.93
C PHE A 362 -12.51 -0.66 -13.67
N GLN A 363 -13.27 -1.69 -13.28
CA GLN A 363 -14.73 -1.63 -13.27
C GLN A 363 -15.30 -1.67 -11.84
N PHE A 364 -16.33 -0.85 -11.65
CA PHE A 364 -17.22 -0.90 -10.50
C PHE A 364 -18.62 -1.29 -10.97
N ASN A 365 -19.15 -2.37 -10.41
CA ASN A 365 -20.57 -2.68 -10.52
C ASN A 365 -21.35 -1.64 -9.73
N VAL A 366 -22.39 -1.06 -10.34
CA VAL A 366 -23.23 -0.03 -9.72
C VAL A 366 -24.62 -0.62 -9.48
N ALA A 367 -25.11 -0.51 -8.25
CA ALA A 367 -26.41 -1.04 -7.84
C ALA A 367 -27.58 -0.11 -8.26
N ASP A 368 -27.60 0.33 -9.52
CA ASP A 368 -28.66 1.17 -10.11
C ASP A 368 -29.35 0.43 -11.25
N ILE A 369 -30.64 0.67 -11.42
CA ILE A 369 -31.44 0.07 -12.50
C ILE A 369 -30.97 0.64 -13.84
N ASN A 370 -30.83 -0.23 -14.85
CA ASN A 370 -30.38 0.14 -16.20
C ASN A 370 -29.01 0.87 -16.26
N SER A 371 -28.18 0.70 -15.24
CA SER A 371 -26.82 1.22 -15.22
C SER A 371 -25.83 0.16 -15.70
N GLN A 372 -24.93 0.57 -16.59
CA GLN A 372 -23.70 -0.18 -16.85
C GLN A 372 -22.69 0.05 -15.71
N PRO A 373 -21.63 -0.78 -15.62
CA PRO A 373 -20.52 -0.52 -14.70
C PRO A 373 -19.90 0.87 -14.92
N LEU A 374 -19.44 1.50 -13.85
CA LEU A 374 -18.53 2.63 -13.95
C LEU A 374 -17.14 2.10 -14.27
N ILE A 375 -16.48 2.67 -15.28
CA ILE A 375 -15.17 2.23 -15.75
C ILE A 375 -14.18 3.37 -15.59
N VAL A 376 -13.12 3.15 -14.80
CA VAL A 376 -11.94 4.02 -14.80
C VAL A 376 -11.06 3.60 -15.97
N THR A 377 -11.06 4.40 -17.01
CA THR A 377 -10.48 4.06 -18.32
C THR A 377 -9.02 4.43 -18.44
N GLN A 378 -8.56 5.39 -17.64
CA GLN A 378 -7.23 5.99 -17.78
C GLN A 378 -6.74 6.56 -16.45
N GLY A 379 -5.41 6.63 -16.29
CA GLY A 379 -4.72 7.36 -15.23
C GLY A 379 -3.28 6.88 -15.06
N LYS A 380 -2.34 7.78 -14.73
CA LYS A 380 -0.97 7.41 -14.37
C LYS A 380 -0.63 7.87 -12.96
N LEU A 381 -0.11 6.96 -12.15
CA LEU A 381 0.37 7.23 -10.80
C LEU A 381 1.74 7.92 -10.87
N PHE A 382 1.79 9.15 -10.37
CA PHE A 382 3.02 9.94 -10.27
C PHE A 382 3.52 9.99 -8.83
N ASN A 383 4.85 10.08 -8.69
CA ASN A 383 5.55 10.24 -7.41
C ASN A 383 5.20 9.15 -6.37
N ASP A 384 4.79 7.97 -6.85
CA ASP A 384 4.22 6.89 -6.04
C ASP A 384 3.09 7.33 -5.09
N TYR A 385 2.32 8.34 -5.50
CA TYR A 385 1.41 9.06 -4.61
C TYR A 385 0.03 9.36 -5.22
N MET A 386 -0.05 9.95 -6.41
CA MET A 386 -1.31 10.48 -6.92
C MET A 386 -1.48 10.30 -8.44
N ILE A 387 -2.71 10.01 -8.86
CA ILE A 387 -3.19 10.19 -10.23
C ILE A 387 -3.96 11.51 -10.29
N ALA A 388 -3.57 12.39 -11.21
CA ALA A 388 -4.25 13.67 -11.42
C ALA A 388 -5.28 13.56 -12.54
N GLY A 389 -6.52 13.97 -12.27
CA GLY A 389 -7.58 14.18 -13.26
C GLY A 389 -7.58 15.60 -13.84
N LYS A 390 -6.91 16.56 -13.19
CA LYS A 390 -6.86 17.97 -13.61
C LYS A 390 -5.44 18.47 -13.90
N GLU A 391 -5.37 19.45 -14.80
CA GLU A 391 -4.11 20.05 -15.26
C GLU A 391 -3.28 20.65 -14.12
N ARG A 392 -3.91 21.34 -13.16
CA ARG A 392 -3.21 21.95 -12.02
C ARG A 392 -2.39 20.92 -11.24
N PHE A 393 -3.01 19.80 -10.87
CA PHE A 393 -2.34 18.74 -10.11
C PHE A 393 -1.31 18.00 -10.96
N TYR A 394 -1.62 17.75 -12.24
CA TYR A 394 -0.66 17.16 -13.17
C TYR A 394 0.63 18.01 -13.29
N LYS A 395 0.51 19.32 -13.46
CA LYS A 395 1.65 20.25 -13.51
C LYS A 395 2.48 20.21 -12.23
N LEU A 396 1.81 20.17 -11.08
CA LEU A 396 2.50 20.07 -9.78
C LEU A 396 3.24 18.74 -9.62
N LEU A 397 2.63 17.63 -10.02
CA LEU A 397 3.23 16.29 -9.90
C LEU A 397 4.40 16.07 -10.88
N THR A 398 4.41 16.77 -12.02
CA THR A 398 5.40 16.59 -13.10
C THR A 398 6.41 17.74 -13.24
N GLY A 399 6.21 18.85 -12.54
CA GLY A 399 7.00 20.08 -12.70
C GLY A 399 6.81 20.79 -14.05
N LYS A 400 5.82 20.37 -14.87
CA LYS A 400 5.56 20.98 -16.18
C LYS A 400 4.86 22.33 -16.05
N LYS A 401 5.22 23.25 -16.94
CA LYS A 401 4.57 24.57 -17.06
C LYS A 401 3.39 24.57 -18.04
N GLU A 402 3.47 23.73 -19.06
CA GLU A 402 2.47 23.55 -20.11
C GLU A 402 2.13 22.07 -20.28
N VAL A 403 0.92 21.79 -20.77
CA VAL A 403 0.39 20.44 -20.98
C VAL A 403 -0.07 20.31 -22.43
N ASN A 404 0.36 19.23 -23.10
CA ASN A 404 -0.06 18.91 -24.46
C ASN A 404 -1.05 17.72 -24.49
N GLU A 405 -1.49 17.31 -25.69
CA GLU A 405 -2.44 16.19 -25.84
C GLU A 405 -1.88 14.83 -25.38
N GLU A 406 -0.57 14.61 -25.49
CA GLU A 406 0.06 13.38 -24.99
C GLU A 406 0.06 13.34 -23.45
N ASP A 407 0.23 14.50 -22.82
CA ASP A 407 0.17 14.64 -21.37
C ASP A 407 -1.21 14.32 -20.82
N LYS A 408 -2.27 14.74 -21.52
CA LYS A 408 -3.66 14.45 -21.16
C LYS A 408 -4.00 12.95 -21.17
N LYS A 409 -3.25 12.11 -21.90
CA LYS A 409 -3.39 10.64 -21.84
C LYS A 409 -2.95 10.03 -20.50
N ASN A 410 -2.33 10.82 -19.62
CA ASN A 410 -1.97 10.39 -18.27
C ASN A 410 -3.02 10.77 -17.22
N TYR A 411 -4.08 11.49 -17.61
CA TYR A 411 -5.10 11.96 -16.67
C TYR A 411 -5.95 10.82 -16.16
N GLY A 412 -6.39 10.93 -14.90
CA GLY A 412 -7.42 10.07 -14.35
C GLY A 412 -8.77 10.38 -15.00
N LEU A 413 -9.33 9.41 -15.74
CA LEU A 413 -10.61 9.55 -16.44
C LEU A 413 -11.52 8.35 -16.17
N TRP A 414 -12.82 8.60 -16.16
CA TRP A 414 -13.83 7.56 -15.99
C TRP A 414 -15.05 7.82 -16.88
N GLN A 415 -15.81 6.76 -17.12
CA GLN A 415 -17.08 6.82 -17.86
C GLN A 415 -18.11 5.83 -17.31
N GLN A 416 -19.39 6.11 -17.56
CA GLN A 416 -20.51 5.24 -17.23
C GLN A 416 -21.69 5.50 -18.18
N GLN A 417 -22.45 4.47 -18.53
CA GLN A 417 -23.71 4.59 -19.27
C GLN A 417 -24.88 4.29 -18.35
N ILE A 418 -25.88 5.18 -18.29
CA ILE A 418 -27.09 4.97 -17.47
C ILE A 418 -28.30 5.50 -18.22
N ASN A 419 -29.34 4.69 -18.38
CA ASN A 419 -30.57 5.07 -19.12
C ASN A 419 -30.28 5.65 -20.52
N SER A 420 -29.28 5.09 -21.23
CA SER A 420 -28.80 5.57 -22.53
C SER A 420 -28.16 6.97 -22.53
N GLU A 421 -27.93 7.59 -21.36
CA GLU A 421 -27.09 8.77 -21.21
C GLU A 421 -25.66 8.39 -20.85
N SER A 422 -24.71 9.08 -21.48
CA SER A 422 -23.27 8.90 -21.24
C SER A 422 -22.78 9.89 -20.20
N PHE A 423 -22.27 9.38 -19.09
CA PHE A 423 -21.56 10.14 -18.07
C PHE A 423 -20.06 9.95 -18.24
N LYS A 424 -19.30 11.03 -18.11
CA LYS A 424 -17.84 11.00 -18.12
C LYS A 424 -17.28 12.05 -17.19
N GLY A 425 -16.04 11.87 -16.76
CA GLY A 425 -15.44 12.80 -15.84
C GLY A 425 -13.98 12.52 -15.52
N THR A 426 -13.50 13.23 -14.51
CA THR A 426 -12.12 13.17 -14.03
C THR A 426 -12.04 12.41 -12.71
N LEU A 427 -10.88 11.81 -12.47
CA LEU A 427 -10.54 11.12 -11.24
C LEU A 427 -9.20 11.67 -10.71
N ASP A 428 -9.27 12.35 -9.57
CA ASP A 428 -8.10 12.59 -8.73
C ASP A 428 -8.02 11.46 -7.68
N LEU A 429 -6.97 10.63 -7.75
CA LEU A 429 -6.82 9.42 -6.94
C LEU A 429 -5.55 9.45 -6.11
N TYR A 430 -5.65 9.11 -4.83
CA TYR A 430 -4.51 8.98 -3.95
C TYR A 430 -4.17 7.52 -3.70
N LYS A 431 -2.87 7.22 -3.71
CA LYS A 431 -2.28 6.01 -3.15
C LYS A 431 -1.90 6.29 -1.70
N ILE A 432 -2.59 5.61 -0.80
CA ILE A 432 -2.42 5.78 0.64
C ILE A 432 -2.09 4.44 1.30
N TYR A 433 -1.37 4.52 2.42
CA TYR A 433 -1.05 3.35 3.25
C TYR A 433 -0.43 2.18 2.48
N PRO A 434 0.66 2.39 1.73
CA PRO A 434 1.31 1.34 0.96
C PRO A 434 1.79 0.21 1.87
N ILE A 435 1.76 -1.02 1.37
CA ILE A 435 2.22 -2.19 2.13
C ILE A 435 3.72 -2.37 1.98
N THR A 436 4.39 -2.99 2.94
CA THR A 436 5.84 -3.26 2.91
C THR A 436 6.13 -4.76 3.00
N TYR A 437 7.41 -5.15 3.00
CA TYR A 437 7.82 -6.53 3.26
C TYR A 437 7.33 -6.99 4.65
N LEU A 438 7.25 -8.30 4.85
CA LEU A 438 6.81 -8.90 6.10
C LEU A 438 8.02 -9.47 6.83
N ASP A 439 8.47 -8.78 7.88
CA ASP A 439 9.65 -9.16 8.66
C ASP A 439 9.47 -10.56 9.28
N SER A 440 10.37 -11.47 8.93
CA SER A 440 10.37 -12.88 9.34
C SER A 440 10.55 -13.10 10.84
N LYS A 441 10.96 -12.08 11.61
CA LYS A 441 10.93 -12.15 13.09
C LYS A 441 9.52 -12.26 13.63
N VAL A 442 8.53 -11.76 12.88
CA VAL A 442 7.13 -11.65 13.29
C VAL A 442 6.22 -12.44 12.36
N PHE A 443 6.38 -12.27 11.05
CA PHE A 443 5.62 -13.00 10.04
C PHE A 443 6.34 -14.31 9.69
N LYS A 444 6.26 -15.32 10.57
CA LYS A 444 6.91 -16.62 10.36
C LYS A 444 6.01 -17.56 9.56
N SER A 445 6.48 -17.94 8.37
CA SER A 445 5.85 -18.94 7.51
C SER A 445 6.84 -20.05 7.18
N GLU A 446 6.34 -21.15 6.60
CA GLU A 446 7.18 -22.24 6.10
C GLU A 446 8.32 -21.75 5.18
N ASN A 447 8.11 -20.66 4.44
CA ASN A 447 9.09 -20.18 3.46
C ASN A 447 10.30 -19.48 4.08
N ASN A 448 10.15 -18.86 5.25
CA ASN A 448 11.19 -18.01 5.86
C ASN A 448 11.78 -18.56 7.17
N VAL A 449 11.23 -19.64 7.71
CA VAL A 449 11.88 -20.39 8.80
C VAL A 449 12.86 -21.42 8.24
N SER A 450 14.01 -21.57 8.89
CA SER A 450 14.99 -22.61 8.54
C SER A 450 14.62 -23.97 9.10
N ARG A 451 14.19 -24.01 10.37
CA ARG A 451 13.66 -25.17 11.10
C ARG A 451 12.72 -24.68 12.21
N GLY A 452 11.80 -25.55 12.64
CA GLY A 452 10.98 -25.31 13.83
C GLY A 452 9.65 -24.62 13.54
N ALA A 453 9.12 -23.91 14.53
CA ALA A 453 7.75 -23.42 14.54
C ALA A 453 7.50 -22.22 13.61
N TYR A 454 6.34 -22.23 12.93
CA TYR A 454 5.82 -21.10 12.16
C TYR A 454 4.31 -20.92 12.39
N ILE A 455 3.81 -19.69 12.19
CA ILE A 455 2.46 -19.27 12.60
C ILE A 455 1.56 -18.84 11.42
N PHE A 456 2.12 -18.66 10.23
CA PHE A 456 1.35 -18.39 9.01
C PHE A 456 1.34 -19.62 8.09
N PRO A 457 0.16 -20.06 7.58
CA PRO A 457 -1.13 -19.35 7.60
C PRO A 457 -1.82 -19.29 8.98
N LEU A 458 -2.45 -18.15 9.27
CA LEU A 458 -3.16 -17.88 10.53
C LEU A 458 -4.67 -17.94 10.29
N TYR A 459 -5.34 -18.94 10.88
CA TYR A 459 -6.79 -19.14 10.74
C TYR A 459 -7.55 -18.55 11.94
N ALA A 460 -8.60 -17.79 11.66
CA ALA A 460 -9.34 -17.06 12.68
C ALA A 460 -10.81 -16.86 12.30
N ASP A 461 -11.62 -16.49 13.29
CA ASP A 461 -12.97 -16.02 13.13
C ASP A 461 -13.08 -14.57 13.60
N LEU A 462 -13.68 -13.74 12.76
CA LEU A 462 -14.04 -12.36 13.08
C LEU A 462 -15.49 -12.29 13.57
N THR A 463 -15.74 -11.66 14.71
CA THR A 463 -17.10 -11.44 15.22
C THR A 463 -17.48 -9.96 15.09
N PHE A 464 -18.38 -9.66 14.16
CA PHE A 464 -18.90 -8.34 13.88
C PHE A 464 -20.14 -8.06 14.74
N LYS A 465 -20.03 -7.07 15.62
CA LYS A 465 -21.14 -6.54 16.41
C LYS A 465 -21.51 -5.16 15.86
N PHE A 466 -22.78 -4.97 15.57
CA PHE A 466 -23.32 -3.72 15.05
C PHE A 466 -23.58 -2.73 16.19
N THR A 467 -23.44 -1.43 15.90
CA THR A 467 -23.86 -0.39 16.85
C THR A 467 -25.38 -0.42 17.05
N ASP A 468 -26.15 -0.67 15.99
CA ASP A 468 -27.59 -0.95 16.09
C ASP A 468 -27.80 -2.41 16.54
N THR A 469 -28.30 -2.58 17.77
CA THR A 469 -28.49 -3.89 18.40
C THR A 469 -29.68 -4.68 17.85
N SER A 470 -30.48 -4.10 16.95
CA SER A 470 -31.52 -4.84 16.21
C SER A 470 -30.94 -5.68 15.07
N VAL A 471 -29.67 -5.48 14.72
CA VAL A 471 -28.98 -6.26 13.70
C VAL A 471 -28.24 -7.44 14.35
N ASN A 472 -28.41 -8.62 13.76
CA ASN A 472 -27.75 -9.84 14.21
C ASN A 472 -26.22 -9.71 14.15
N THR A 473 -25.54 -10.32 15.13
CA THR A 473 -24.09 -10.46 15.09
C THR A 473 -23.69 -11.39 13.95
N VAL A 474 -22.59 -11.10 13.26
CA VAL A 474 -22.08 -11.96 12.18
C VAL A 474 -20.71 -12.49 12.59
N LYS A 475 -20.53 -13.80 12.51
CA LYS A 475 -19.23 -14.45 12.71
C LYS A 475 -18.69 -14.92 11.35
N LEU A 476 -17.51 -14.48 10.96
CA LEU A 476 -16.91 -14.75 9.65
C LEU A 476 -15.54 -15.42 9.79
N GLY A 477 -15.38 -16.61 9.21
CA GLY A 477 -14.08 -17.28 9.14
C GLY A 477 -13.14 -16.58 8.15
N ILE A 478 -11.87 -16.44 8.53
CA ILE A 478 -10.81 -15.86 7.70
C ILE A 478 -9.52 -16.67 7.82
N VAL A 479 -8.64 -16.48 6.84
CA VAL A 479 -7.23 -16.87 6.94
C VAL A 479 -6.33 -15.76 6.43
N ILE A 480 -5.25 -15.51 7.15
CA ILE A 480 -4.10 -14.75 6.67
C ILE A 480 -3.12 -15.79 6.11
N ASP A 481 -2.97 -15.85 4.79
CA ASP A 481 -2.17 -16.88 4.12
C ASP A 481 -0.65 -16.67 4.31
N ARG A 482 0.18 -17.60 3.82
CA ARG A 482 1.65 -17.46 3.92
C ARG A 482 2.25 -16.26 3.18
N ASN A 483 1.50 -15.61 2.28
CA ASN A 483 1.92 -14.39 1.60
C ASN A 483 1.50 -13.14 2.37
N GLY A 484 0.57 -13.27 3.32
CA GLY A 484 -0.01 -12.18 4.09
C GLY A 484 -1.27 -11.60 3.47
N ASP A 485 -1.85 -12.24 2.45
CA ASP A 485 -3.16 -11.89 1.92
C ASP A 485 -4.27 -12.51 2.78
N ILE A 486 -5.40 -11.81 2.86
CA ILE A 486 -6.52 -12.20 3.72
C ILE A 486 -7.70 -12.56 2.83
N ARG A 487 -8.19 -13.77 3.04
CA ARG A 487 -9.40 -14.28 2.41
C ARG A 487 -10.37 -14.81 3.46
N THR A 488 -11.60 -15.00 3.05
CA THR A 488 -12.54 -15.79 3.85
C THR A 488 -12.05 -17.22 4.00
N ASN A 489 -12.52 -17.86 5.06
CA ASN A 489 -12.35 -19.28 5.33
C ASN A 489 -13.66 -19.85 5.86
N MET A 490 -14.73 -19.67 5.08
CA MET A 490 -16.08 -20.07 5.47
C MET A 490 -16.24 -21.58 5.41
N LYS A 491 -17.03 -22.14 6.32
CA LYS A 491 -17.53 -23.51 6.23
C LYS A 491 -18.47 -23.70 5.04
N ASP A 492 -18.62 -24.95 4.61
CA ASP A 492 -19.59 -25.31 3.56
C ASP A 492 -21.01 -24.90 3.96
N LYS A 493 -21.77 -24.38 2.99
CA LYS A 493 -23.16 -23.91 3.13
C LYS A 493 -23.37 -23.06 4.39
N PRO A 494 -22.68 -21.92 4.53
CA PRO A 494 -22.85 -21.08 5.71
C PRO A 494 -24.31 -20.58 5.77
N PRO A 495 -24.96 -20.61 6.95
CA PRO A 495 -26.32 -20.13 7.12
C PRO A 495 -26.42 -18.64 6.75
N THR A 496 -27.50 -18.27 6.05
CA THR A 496 -27.78 -16.89 5.65
C THR A 496 -28.68 -16.14 6.64
N ALA A 497 -29.16 -16.82 7.68
CA ALA A 497 -29.96 -16.29 8.77
C ALA A 497 -29.56 -17.00 10.07
N PRO A 498 -29.72 -16.37 11.25
CA PRO A 498 -29.44 -17.05 12.51
C PRO A 498 -30.42 -18.22 12.71
N ASP A 499 -30.01 -19.22 13.50
CA ASP A 499 -30.95 -20.23 13.98
C ASP A 499 -32.00 -19.61 14.92
N SER A 500 -33.15 -20.26 15.11
CA SER A 500 -34.27 -19.73 15.93
C SER A 500 -33.93 -19.52 17.41
N SER A 501 -32.79 -20.01 17.88
CA SER A 501 -32.28 -19.90 19.26
C SER A 501 -31.07 -18.96 19.39
N SER A 502 -30.62 -18.35 18.29
CA SER A 502 -29.38 -17.59 18.20
C SER A 502 -29.63 -16.21 17.58
N THR A 503 -28.75 -15.27 17.89
CA THR A 503 -28.69 -13.94 17.26
C THR A 503 -27.45 -13.81 16.37
N ILE A 504 -26.77 -14.93 16.11
CA ILE A 504 -25.52 -14.99 15.36
C ILE A 504 -25.75 -15.65 14.01
N ILE A 505 -25.42 -14.93 12.94
CA ILE A 505 -25.24 -15.50 11.60
C ILE A 505 -23.82 -16.06 11.55
N ASP A 506 -23.72 -17.38 11.57
CA ASP A 506 -22.44 -18.06 11.76
C ASP A 506 -21.84 -18.55 10.44
N MET A 507 -20.98 -17.72 9.83
CA MET A 507 -20.15 -17.99 8.65
C MET A 507 -18.70 -18.33 9.04
N SER A 508 -18.48 -18.86 10.25
CA SER A 508 -17.14 -19.16 10.79
C SER A 508 -16.35 -20.20 10.00
N THR A 509 -15.07 -20.33 10.37
CA THR A 509 -14.22 -21.46 10.02
C THR A 509 -14.85 -22.78 10.46
N GLY A 510 -14.89 -23.76 9.55
CA GLY A 510 -15.35 -25.12 9.85
C GLY A 510 -14.32 -25.94 10.60
N THR A 511 -14.72 -27.09 11.17
CA THR A 511 -13.85 -27.96 11.98
C THR A 511 -12.57 -28.41 11.25
N ASN A 512 -12.67 -28.64 9.93
CA ASN A 512 -11.53 -29.02 9.07
C ASN A 512 -11.01 -27.84 8.24
N GLY A 513 -11.35 -26.60 8.61
CA GLY A 513 -11.03 -25.41 7.84
C GLY A 513 -9.58 -24.93 7.96
N CYS A 514 -8.78 -25.52 8.86
CA CYS A 514 -7.37 -25.18 9.07
C CYS A 514 -6.41 -26.16 8.36
N SER A 515 -6.90 -26.88 7.35
CA SER A 515 -6.13 -27.82 6.55
C SER A 515 -6.28 -27.54 5.06
N GLY A 516 -5.32 -28.04 4.26
CA GLY A 516 -5.32 -27.87 2.81
C GLY A 516 -4.41 -26.75 2.31
N ALA A 517 -4.60 -26.36 1.05
CA ALA A 517 -3.91 -25.25 0.43
C ALA A 517 -4.24 -23.92 1.15
N ASP A 518 -3.22 -23.25 1.67
CA ASP A 518 -3.39 -21.97 2.35
C ASP A 518 -3.53 -20.81 1.34
N VAL A 519 -2.72 -20.84 0.27
CA VAL A 519 -2.80 -19.91 -0.86
C VAL A 519 -3.68 -20.53 -1.95
N LEU A 520 -4.82 -19.90 -2.22
CA LEU A 520 -5.75 -20.35 -3.25
C LEU A 520 -5.42 -19.76 -4.62
N GLY A 521 -5.81 -20.48 -5.67
CA GLY A 521 -5.76 -20.01 -7.06
C GLY A 521 -6.79 -18.92 -7.35
N SER A 522 -6.89 -18.51 -8.63
CA SER A 522 -7.80 -17.44 -9.06
C SER A 522 -9.29 -17.74 -8.86
N SER A 523 -9.69 -19.01 -8.86
CA SER A 523 -11.07 -19.43 -8.57
C SER A 523 -11.47 -19.16 -7.12
N MET A 524 -10.49 -19.03 -6.21
CA MET A 524 -10.72 -18.89 -4.77
C MET A 524 -11.58 -20.03 -4.18
N ILE A 525 -11.51 -21.22 -4.76
CA ILE A 525 -12.16 -22.42 -4.24
C ILE A 525 -11.14 -23.19 -3.39
N ASP A 526 -11.51 -23.58 -2.18
CA ASP A 526 -10.66 -24.37 -1.29
C ASP A 526 -10.76 -25.88 -1.53
N ASP A 527 -9.97 -26.66 -0.80
CA ASP A 527 -9.90 -28.12 -0.93
C ASP A 527 -11.20 -28.83 -0.50
N ASN A 528 -12.11 -28.12 0.18
CA ASN A 528 -13.45 -28.61 0.52
C ASN A 528 -14.51 -28.17 -0.51
N ASN A 529 -14.08 -27.63 -1.66
CA ASN A 529 -14.94 -27.11 -2.72
C ASN A 529 -15.84 -25.95 -2.28
N VAL A 530 -15.39 -25.16 -1.29
CA VAL A 530 -16.11 -23.96 -0.82
C VAL A 530 -15.55 -22.73 -1.50
N GLN A 531 -16.44 -21.88 -2.03
CA GLN A 531 -16.07 -20.58 -2.57
C GLN A 531 -15.63 -19.65 -1.45
N GLN A 532 -14.39 -19.19 -1.53
CA GLN A 532 -13.81 -18.17 -0.67
C GLN A 532 -13.67 -16.84 -1.42
N TYR A 533 -13.46 -15.76 -0.69
CA TYR A 533 -13.44 -14.40 -1.23
C TYR A 533 -12.21 -13.66 -0.73
N ARG A 534 -11.57 -12.90 -1.62
CA ARG A 534 -10.49 -11.97 -1.25
C ARG A 534 -11.11 -10.82 -0.48
N ILE A 535 -10.60 -10.56 0.72
CA ILE A 535 -11.16 -9.52 1.58
C ILE A 535 -10.10 -8.61 2.16
N GLY A 536 -8.80 -8.93 2.07
CA GLY A 536 -7.81 -8.10 2.71
C GLY A 536 -6.35 -8.46 2.46
N THR A 537 -5.46 -7.77 3.15
CA THR A 537 -4.02 -7.99 3.13
C THR A 537 -3.38 -7.45 4.40
N THR A 538 -2.20 -7.97 4.73
CA THR A 538 -1.34 -7.50 5.81
C THR A 538 -0.52 -6.31 5.31
N GLY A 539 -0.65 -5.15 5.95
CA GLY A 539 0.07 -3.94 5.57
C GLY A 539 1.55 -3.98 5.91
N ARG A 540 1.88 -4.30 7.16
CA ARG A 540 3.24 -4.27 7.71
C ARG A 540 3.38 -5.24 8.89
N ALA A 541 4.58 -5.79 9.07
CA ALA A 541 5.02 -6.41 10.31
C ALA A 541 5.89 -5.44 11.12
N PHE A 542 5.56 -5.26 12.38
CA PHE A 542 6.29 -4.43 13.36
C PHE A 542 7.07 -5.35 14.27
N THR A 543 8.35 -5.07 14.47
CA THR A 543 9.24 -5.88 15.32
C THR A 543 9.38 -5.25 16.70
N SER A 544 9.77 -6.04 17.70
CA SER A 544 10.04 -5.58 19.08
C SER A 544 11.19 -4.57 19.22
N SER A 545 12.01 -4.39 18.17
CA SER A 545 12.98 -3.30 18.11
C SER A 545 12.34 -1.95 17.82
N GLY A 546 11.08 -1.93 17.39
CA GLY A 546 10.28 -0.72 17.21
C GLY A 546 9.28 -0.48 18.34
N THR A 547 8.59 0.65 18.27
CA THR A 547 7.68 1.15 19.33
C THR A 547 6.42 0.29 19.51
N ASP A 548 6.01 -0.44 18.47
CA ASP A 548 4.72 -1.14 18.45
C ASP A 548 4.78 -2.58 18.98
N GLY A 549 5.98 -3.15 19.19
CA GLY A 549 6.14 -4.56 19.55
C GLY A 549 5.90 -5.51 18.37
N ASN A 550 5.90 -6.83 18.62
CA ASN A 550 5.66 -7.83 17.57
C ASN A 550 4.18 -7.86 17.15
N LYS A 551 3.83 -7.04 16.16
CA LYS A 551 2.47 -6.88 15.65
C LYS A 551 2.43 -6.97 14.13
N ILE A 552 1.26 -7.23 13.57
CA ILE A 552 0.97 -6.98 12.15
C ILE A 552 -0.21 -6.04 12.01
N SER A 553 -0.18 -5.14 11.02
CA SER A 553 -1.36 -4.36 10.64
C SER A 553 -2.14 -5.10 9.55
N ILE A 554 -3.46 -5.19 9.69
CA ILE A 554 -4.33 -5.78 8.68
C ILE A 554 -5.28 -4.73 8.10
N ARG A 555 -5.69 -4.95 6.84
CA ARG A 555 -6.64 -4.12 6.11
C ARG A 555 -7.63 -5.03 5.41
N MET A 556 -8.92 -4.79 5.61
CA MET A 556 -9.96 -5.61 4.98
C MET A 556 -11.12 -4.76 4.45
N ILE A 557 -11.65 -5.17 3.30
CA ILE A 557 -12.84 -4.65 2.65
C ILE A 557 -13.72 -5.84 2.25
N LEU A 558 -14.93 -5.90 2.78
CA LEU A 558 -15.94 -6.90 2.41
C LEU A 558 -16.81 -6.28 1.32
N ALA A 559 -16.52 -6.57 0.06
CA ALA A 559 -17.16 -5.92 -1.10
C ALA A 559 -17.80 -6.95 -2.04
N ASP A 560 -18.89 -7.55 -1.58
CA ASP A 560 -19.70 -8.51 -2.33
C ASP A 560 -21.03 -8.75 -1.59
N LYS A 561 -22.11 -8.93 -2.35
CA LYS A 561 -23.45 -9.18 -1.81
C LYS A 561 -23.55 -10.47 -0.99
N VAL A 562 -22.62 -11.42 -1.17
CA VAL A 562 -22.51 -12.63 -0.33
C VAL A 562 -22.35 -12.29 1.15
N PHE A 563 -21.78 -11.12 1.48
CA PHE A 563 -21.56 -10.65 2.84
C PHE A 563 -22.80 -10.00 3.48
N GLN A 564 -23.88 -9.81 2.73
CA GLN A 564 -25.17 -9.31 3.21
C GLN A 564 -25.05 -8.01 4.03
N SER A 565 -25.36 -8.03 5.33
CA SER A 565 -25.28 -6.85 6.22
C SER A 565 -23.85 -6.35 6.43
N LEU A 566 -22.83 -7.12 6.03
CA LEU A 566 -21.43 -6.71 6.02
C LEU A 566 -20.94 -6.24 4.64
N ASP A 567 -21.78 -6.23 3.60
CA ASP A 567 -21.38 -5.72 2.28
C ASP A 567 -21.08 -4.21 2.35
N GLY A 568 -19.85 -3.86 2.03
CA GLY A 568 -19.26 -2.53 2.20
C GLY A 568 -18.51 -2.30 3.51
N ALA A 569 -18.32 -3.33 4.35
CA ALA A 569 -17.58 -3.18 5.61
C ALA A 569 -16.08 -2.92 5.38
N LEU A 570 -15.55 -1.94 6.11
CA LEU A 570 -14.17 -1.45 6.06
C LEU A 570 -13.49 -1.62 7.42
N ILE A 571 -12.31 -2.25 7.44
CA ILE A 571 -11.55 -2.55 8.66
C ILE A 571 -10.08 -2.19 8.46
N GLY A 572 -9.49 -1.45 9.40
CA GLY A 572 -8.05 -1.16 9.37
C GLY A 572 -7.62 -0.16 8.29
N MET A 573 -8.55 0.59 7.69
CA MET A 573 -8.25 1.54 6.61
C MET A 573 -7.47 2.77 7.08
N ASN A 574 -7.47 3.07 8.38
CA ASN A 574 -6.88 4.28 8.96
C ASN A 574 -7.39 5.58 8.30
N SER A 575 -8.62 5.57 7.80
CA SER A 575 -9.22 6.65 7.01
C SER A 575 -10.32 7.35 7.81
N SER A 576 -10.47 8.65 7.58
CA SER A 576 -11.58 9.46 8.11
C SER A 576 -12.28 10.15 6.96
N ILE A 577 -13.59 9.90 6.82
CA ILE A 577 -14.44 10.50 5.79
C ILE A 577 -15.37 11.49 6.48
N GLN A 578 -15.14 12.78 6.27
CA GLN A 578 -16.03 13.82 6.78
C GLN A 578 -17.38 13.76 6.06
N THR A 579 -18.46 13.77 6.83
CA THR A 579 -19.82 13.70 6.31
C THR A 579 -20.54 15.05 6.37
N SER A 580 -19.98 16.03 7.09
CA SER A 580 -20.52 17.38 7.23
C SER A 580 -19.40 18.42 7.39
N PRO A 581 -19.70 19.73 7.28
CA PRO A 581 -18.73 20.80 7.56
C PRO A 581 -18.18 20.82 8.98
N ASN A 582 -18.86 20.15 9.91
CA ASN A 582 -18.36 19.99 11.27
C ASN A 582 -17.36 18.83 11.27
N SER A 583 -16.11 19.11 11.62
CA SER A 583 -15.04 18.09 11.66
C SER A 583 -15.30 16.93 12.64
N GLY A 584 -16.27 17.07 13.55
CA GLY A 584 -16.71 16.00 14.45
C GLY A 584 -17.61 14.95 13.78
N ASP A 585 -18.23 15.29 12.65
CA ASP A 585 -19.13 14.41 11.91
C ASP A 585 -18.32 13.66 10.85
N SER A 586 -17.72 12.53 11.25
CA SER A 586 -16.86 11.74 10.37
C SER A 586 -17.08 10.24 10.55
N ILE A 587 -16.99 9.51 9.44
CA ILE A 587 -16.87 8.06 9.44
C ILE A 587 -15.39 7.75 9.68
N VAL A 588 -15.06 7.30 10.89
CA VAL A 588 -13.68 6.99 11.29
C VAL A 588 -13.46 5.48 11.23
N ILE A 589 -12.50 5.08 10.40
CA ILE A 589 -12.04 3.70 10.31
C ILE A 589 -10.60 3.69 10.80
N GLY A 590 -10.38 3.28 12.06
CA GLY A 590 -9.05 3.22 12.67
C GLY A 590 -8.13 2.16 12.05
N GLY A 591 -6.90 2.09 12.58
CA GLY A 591 -6.00 0.97 12.32
C GLY A 591 -6.47 -0.34 12.97
N ALA A 592 -5.92 -1.46 12.52
CA ALA A 592 -6.23 -2.79 13.04
C ALA A 592 -4.94 -3.59 13.18
N LEU A 593 -4.54 -3.89 14.42
CA LEU A 593 -3.27 -4.51 14.77
C LEU A 593 -3.48 -5.83 15.51
N LEU A 594 -2.82 -6.89 15.03
CA LEU A 594 -2.76 -8.19 15.71
C LEU A 594 -1.44 -8.34 16.46
N ASN A 595 -1.50 -8.61 17.75
CA ASN A 595 -0.31 -8.86 18.58
C ASN A 595 0.06 -10.34 18.57
N LEU A 596 1.26 -10.65 18.08
CA LEU A 596 1.69 -12.02 17.81
C LEU A 596 2.66 -12.57 18.87
N ASN A 597 2.96 -11.82 19.94
CA ASN A 597 3.95 -12.21 20.95
C ASN A 597 3.71 -13.61 21.53
N ARG A 598 2.45 -13.96 21.86
CA ARG A 598 2.14 -15.28 22.43
C ARG A 598 2.39 -16.39 21.43
N LEU A 599 1.91 -16.25 20.20
CA LEU A 599 2.11 -17.23 19.13
C LEU A 599 3.59 -17.41 18.78
N LEU A 600 4.37 -16.32 18.75
CA LEU A 600 5.81 -16.38 18.47
C LEU A 600 6.62 -17.10 19.55
N ALA A 601 6.10 -17.17 20.78
CA ALA A 601 6.71 -17.89 21.89
C ALA A 601 6.30 -19.37 21.96
N MET A 602 5.28 -19.79 21.18
CA MET A 602 4.79 -21.17 21.18
C MET A 602 5.72 -22.13 20.43
N ARG A 603 5.69 -23.40 20.84
CA ARG A 603 6.39 -24.49 20.16
C ARG A 603 5.50 -25.12 19.07
N SER A 604 6.13 -25.87 18.17
CA SER A 604 5.45 -26.70 17.18
C SER A 604 4.35 -27.58 17.80
N GLY A 605 3.19 -27.64 17.17
CA GLY A 605 2.00 -28.36 17.67
C GLY A 605 1.27 -27.65 18.81
N GLY A 606 1.71 -26.43 19.19
CA GLY A 606 1.04 -25.61 20.19
C GLY A 606 -0.37 -25.23 19.74
N LYS A 607 -1.35 -25.46 20.61
CA LYS A 607 -2.75 -25.06 20.41
C LYS A 607 -3.06 -23.83 21.25
N PRO A 608 -3.07 -22.63 20.66
CA PRO A 608 -3.38 -21.40 21.38
C PRO A 608 -4.85 -21.33 21.82
N ALA A 609 -5.10 -20.54 22.85
CA ALA A 609 -6.45 -20.14 23.23
C ALA A 609 -7.04 -19.19 22.16
N PRO A 610 -8.38 -19.12 22.02
CA PRO A 610 -9.03 -18.27 21.03
C PRO A 610 -8.64 -16.78 21.10
N ASP A 611 -8.24 -16.28 22.27
CA ASP A 611 -7.90 -14.88 22.56
C ASP A 611 -6.39 -14.61 22.68
N ASP A 612 -5.53 -15.57 22.31
CA ASP A 612 -4.07 -15.42 22.39
C ASP A 612 -3.47 -14.42 21.40
N VAL A 613 -4.27 -13.89 20.48
CA VAL A 613 -3.89 -12.81 19.55
C VAL A 613 -4.75 -11.57 19.85
N PRO A 614 -4.30 -10.70 20.76
CA PRO A 614 -4.98 -9.43 21.00
C PRO A 614 -5.12 -8.62 19.72
N PHE A 615 -6.34 -8.11 19.48
CA PHE A 615 -6.69 -7.33 18.31
C PHE A 615 -7.14 -5.93 18.74
N LYS A 616 -6.30 -4.94 18.43
CA LYS A 616 -6.46 -3.56 18.90
C LYS A 616 -6.20 -2.56 17.79
N ASP A 617 -6.77 -1.37 17.93
CA ASP A 617 -6.50 -0.27 17.01
C ASP A 617 -5.15 0.42 17.33
N SER A 618 -4.81 1.44 16.56
CA SER A 618 -3.57 2.20 16.75
C SER A 618 -3.51 3.00 18.07
N ALA A 619 -4.64 3.18 18.75
CA ALA A 619 -4.76 3.81 20.06
C ALA A 619 -4.94 2.79 21.20
N ASP A 620 -4.64 1.51 20.93
CA ASP A 620 -4.77 0.37 21.85
C ASP A 620 -6.22 0.13 22.36
N SER A 621 -7.21 0.61 21.61
CA SER A 621 -8.64 0.40 21.86
C SER A 621 -9.21 -0.75 21.03
N ASP A 622 -10.47 -1.12 21.28
CA ASP A 622 -11.14 -2.15 20.49
C ASP A 622 -11.27 -1.72 19.03
N VAL A 623 -10.94 -2.64 18.12
CA VAL A 623 -11.03 -2.37 16.68
C VAL A 623 -12.49 -2.16 16.30
N LYS A 624 -12.72 -1.09 15.56
CA LYS A 624 -14.01 -0.75 14.96
C LYS A 624 -14.00 -1.02 13.47
N TRP A 625 -15.17 -1.21 12.92
CA TRP A 625 -15.42 -1.27 11.48
C TRP A 625 -16.51 -0.28 11.11
N ALA A 626 -16.51 0.18 9.86
CA ALA A 626 -17.54 1.08 9.35
C ALA A 626 -17.95 0.70 7.93
N ASN A 627 -19.07 1.25 7.46
CA ASN A 627 -19.55 1.07 6.10
C ASN A 627 -19.94 2.43 5.52
N SER A 628 -19.16 2.92 4.57
CA SER A 628 -19.35 4.25 4.00
C SER A 628 -20.71 4.41 3.32
N PHE A 629 -21.16 3.40 2.56
CA PHE A 629 -22.46 3.44 1.90
C PHE A 629 -23.62 3.50 2.91
N ALA A 630 -23.61 2.63 3.92
CA ALA A 630 -24.62 2.62 4.97
C ALA A 630 -24.64 3.94 5.77
N SER A 631 -23.48 4.53 6.04
CA SER A 631 -23.38 5.83 6.71
C SER A 631 -24.00 6.96 5.88
N PHE A 632 -23.78 7.00 4.57
CA PHE A 632 -24.43 8.00 3.72
C PHE A 632 -25.92 7.72 3.48
N GLN A 633 -26.37 6.46 3.54
CA GLN A 633 -27.80 6.14 3.60
C GLN A 633 -28.45 6.66 4.89
N SER A 634 -27.75 6.59 6.02
CA SER A 634 -28.22 7.18 7.28
C SER A 634 -28.45 8.69 7.17
N ILE A 635 -27.51 9.41 6.53
CA ILE A 635 -27.65 10.86 6.27
C ILE A 635 -28.86 11.14 5.37
N TYR A 636 -29.01 10.38 4.28
CA TYR A 636 -30.16 10.54 3.39
C TYR A 636 -31.49 10.23 4.07
N SER A 637 -31.55 9.20 4.92
CA SER A 637 -32.78 8.82 5.64
C SER A 637 -33.27 9.89 6.62
N ALA A 638 -32.40 10.80 7.08
CA ALA A 638 -32.79 11.95 7.87
C ALA A 638 -33.44 13.06 7.02
N VAL A 639 -33.11 13.11 5.72
CA VAL A 639 -33.66 14.07 4.75
C VAL A 639 -34.96 13.56 4.14
N ASP A 640 -35.03 12.27 3.85
CA ASP A 640 -36.26 11.59 3.43
C ASP A 640 -36.61 10.45 4.40
N PRO A 641 -37.31 10.76 5.51
CA PRO A 641 -37.75 9.75 6.47
C PRO A 641 -38.84 8.82 5.94
N ALA A 642 -39.31 8.95 4.69
CA ALA A 642 -40.25 8.00 4.11
C ALA A 642 -39.53 6.88 3.33
N ASP A 643 -38.23 7.01 3.03
CA ASP A 643 -37.46 5.99 2.33
C ASP A 643 -37.08 4.83 3.27
N GLU A 644 -37.87 3.77 3.24
CA GLU A 644 -37.69 2.57 4.08
C GLU A 644 -36.40 1.79 3.77
N ASP A 645 -35.91 1.85 2.53
CA ASP A 645 -34.68 1.17 2.14
C ASP A 645 -33.45 1.91 2.71
N ALA A 646 -33.44 3.25 2.65
CA ALA A 646 -32.41 4.06 3.29
C ALA A 646 -32.36 3.83 4.80
N LYS A 647 -33.51 3.77 5.49
CA LYS A 647 -33.60 3.42 6.91
C LYS A 647 -33.05 2.04 7.22
N LYS A 648 -33.31 1.05 6.36
CA LYS A 648 -32.78 -0.30 6.53
C LYS A 648 -31.26 -0.31 6.46
N TRP A 649 -30.68 0.35 5.46
CA TRP A 649 -29.23 0.47 5.30
C TRP A 649 -28.57 1.26 6.42
N ALA A 650 -29.24 2.27 6.98
CA ALA A 650 -28.73 3.08 8.08
C ALA A 650 -28.36 2.27 9.33
N LYS A 651 -28.85 1.03 9.48
CA LYS A 651 -28.50 0.15 10.59
C LYS A 651 -27.11 -0.49 10.47
N PHE A 652 -26.53 -0.47 9.27
CA PHE A 652 -25.28 -1.16 8.94
C PHE A 652 -24.06 -0.24 8.93
N THR A 653 -24.15 0.95 9.57
CA THR A 653 -23.10 1.98 9.53
C THR A 653 -21.75 1.52 10.10
N GLY A 654 -21.75 0.54 11.02
CA GLY A 654 -20.54 0.02 11.64
C GLY A 654 -20.75 -0.60 13.01
N GLY A 655 -19.64 -0.80 13.72
CA GLY A 655 -19.62 -1.28 15.09
C GLY A 655 -18.24 -1.76 15.53
N SER A 656 -18.20 -2.75 16.43
CA SER A 656 -16.95 -3.34 16.92
C SER A 656 -16.69 -4.69 16.28
N ILE A 657 -15.41 -5.05 16.16
CA ILE A 657 -14.99 -6.35 15.64
C ILE A 657 -14.03 -7.04 16.60
N GLN A 658 -14.26 -8.33 16.84
CA GLN A 658 -13.40 -9.18 17.65
C GLN A 658 -12.68 -10.19 16.75
N PHE A 659 -11.44 -10.53 17.09
CA PHE A 659 -10.66 -11.55 16.41
C PHE A 659 -10.43 -12.71 17.37
N ASN A 660 -10.77 -13.91 16.94
CA ASN A 660 -10.46 -15.12 17.68
C ASN A 660 -9.81 -16.17 16.80
N LEU A 661 -8.80 -16.87 17.31
CA LEU A 661 -8.20 -17.98 16.57
C LEU A 661 -9.24 -19.08 16.34
N ALA A 662 -9.20 -19.66 15.14
CA ALA A 662 -10.12 -20.73 14.78
C ALA A 662 -9.86 -21.95 15.68
N PRO A 663 -10.89 -22.71 16.11
CA PRO A 663 -10.70 -23.85 17.01
C PRO A 663 -9.76 -24.94 16.47
N CYS A 664 -9.61 -25.04 15.15
CA CYS A 664 -8.72 -25.98 14.48
C CYS A 664 -7.27 -25.47 14.31
N TYR A 665 -6.98 -24.22 14.69
CA TYR A 665 -5.67 -23.62 14.47
C TYR A 665 -4.62 -24.19 15.42
N GLU A 666 -3.43 -24.45 14.88
CA GLU A 666 -2.25 -24.89 15.63
C GLU A 666 -0.98 -24.31 15.01
N VAL A 667 0.02 -24.07 15.85
CA VAL A 667 1.36 -23.66 15.41
C VAL A 667 2.02 -24.82 14.67
N LYS A 668 2.42 -24.59 13.42
CA LYS A 668 2.98 -25.62 12.54
C LYS A 668 4.48 -25.75 12.69
N THR A 669 5.06 -26.78 12.08
CA THR A 669 6.51 -27.05 12.09
C THR A 669 7.05 -27.25 10.69
N LYS A 670 8.25 -26.76 10.44
CA LYS A 670 9.04 -27.07 9.25
C LYS A 670 10.07 -28.17 9.51
#